data_AF-A0A914TIV3-F1
#
_entry.id   AF-A0A914TIV3-F1
#
_cell.length_a   1.000
_cell.length_b   1.000
_cell.length_c   1.000
_cell.angle_alpha   90.00
_cell.angle_beta   90.00
_cell.angle_gamma   90.00
#
_symmetry.space_group_name_H-M   'P 1'
#
loop_
_entity.id
_entity.type
_entity.pdbx_description
1 polymer ?
#
loop_
_entity_poly.entity_id
_entity_poly.type
_entity_poly.pdbx_seq_one_letter_code
_entity_poly.pdbx_strand_id
1 'polypeptide(L)'
;MVAVFIKIILYRVISPACLIFAALIRPSLLSLLYALLALLNPLFPRIRASYPLSTPTKVYLTLIVLATLCTSICQLVYQIAEHVITPEDSTYIEECKAGTDGWRYWLRQFGFTRVPSHEPLGFRFMLPEIVALISSLATLVICLTKHESTDLNETVQTSQSHNSGSHRFTRSRSHPGGFSTITALKPSFQRLSDILLTFYTLFMGIIQPSILNSFYFFMFLFLLTWYALYTPITRRMFNNVKFILIFYSGLHLLLIYTYQIQVSKDFLQPDHLVARLLGFTDLARSEACETWWQFKFNSYWTSYVNYIALWIYFFCAVAQFNWTRTGIRNFGDRDGDGASSDHEELLASVPDIEVQGPNSFPLQRITSQLLDRQKISVIFRRPGEKETTTTEGLTAITFFFLHHSYVFQLIAMMTWALLYHSVFGLIFLFLACILWALRDSRKWCFRISPIMLAYVEILLIFQYIYSLDLIAGKELPVYSGLEIIGFQQAGSRSAAFLTLGVKSILSLPFFVILRLFLRERFYDSLSEHDRRKRLNYGTFGTPPVNREPALHVQDVHTGTEGTSPFFKSVTKFLTKFWLFLVAFVLLVNALSSPPVDYTAGYLVLFCVLIILLHISFRFFRNVVFIFWTLLIIYSSIILLAVYTYQFPSIPKLWQDKTNLTSDDFAKIGLVDYQDEHSSSLLFVRLLLPILLVLVTMLQLKFFHDPWTKLVQTPSQSRATSAAETESEESKLFFHPVLIPRNG
;
A
#
# COMPACT_ATOMS: atom_id res chain seq x y z
N MET A 1 24.21 -37.99 -6.15
CA MET A 1 23.24 -37.21 -6.95
C MET A 1 22.79 -36.04 -6.11
N VAL A 2 22.41 -34.90 -6.70
CA VAL A 2 22.01 -33.70 -5.93
C VAL A 2 20.61 -33.29 -6.34
N ALA A 3 19.75 -33.07 -5.34
CA ALA A 3 18.38 -32.59 -5.54
C ALA A 3 18.35 -31.27 -6.32
N VAL A 4 17.42 -31.17 -7.28
CA VAL A 4 17.27 -29.98 -8.16
C VAL A 4 17.00 -28.71 -7.35
N PHE A 5 16.31 -28.82 -6.22
CA PHE A 5 16.04 -27.72 -5.30
C PHE A 5 17.34 -27.10 -4.74
N ILE A 6 18.30 -27.93 -4.34
CA ILE A 6 19.61 -27.49 -3.83
C ILE A 6 20.36 -26.73 -4.93
N LYS A 7 20.35 -27.24 -6.17
CA LYS A 7 20.96 -26.55 -7.32
C LYS A 7 20.32 -25.18 -7.58
N ILE A 8 18.99 -25.06 -7.46
CA ILE A 8 18.29 -23.80 -7.64
C ILE A 8 18.67 -22.79 -6.54
N ILE A 9 18.72 -23.22 -5.28
CA ILE A 9 19.10 -22.34 -4.16
C ILE A 9 20.54 -21.85 -4.33
N LEU A 10 21.47 -22.74 -4.63
CA LEU A 10 22.88 -22.38 -4.82
C LEU A 10 23.05 -21.37 -5.95
N TYR A 11 22.41 -21.64 -7.08
CA TYR A 11 22.51 -20.81 -8.28
C TYR A 11 21.80 -19.45 -8.14
N ARG A 12 20.60 -19.40 -7.55
CA ARG A 12 19.75 -18.20 -7.54
C ARG A 12 19.85 -17.36 -6.27
N VAL A 13 20.30 -17.94 -5.17
CA VAL A 13 20.32 -17.26 -3.87
C VAL A 13 21.74 -17.15 -3.36
N ILE A 14 22.43 -18.27 -3.17
CA ILE A 14 23.74 -18.29 -2.48
C ILE A 14 24.82 -17.62 -3.34
N SER A 15 24.96 -18.00 -4.61
CA SER A 15 25.98 -17.42 -5.50
C SER A 15 25.85 -15.89 -5.63
N PRO A 16 24.69 -15.30 -6.00
CA PRO A 16 24.56 -13.85 -6.05
C PRO A 16 24.71 -13.20 -4.67
N ALA A 17 24.23 -13.80 -3.58
CA ALA A 17 24.41 -13.24 -2.23
C ALA A 17 25.89 -13.17 -1.82
N CYS A 18 26.69 -14.18 -2.13
CA CYS A 18 28.13 -14.17 -1.87
C CYS A 18 28.87 -13.13 -2.73
N LEU A 19 28.50 -12.95 -4.00
CA LEU A 19 29.06 -11.91 -4.86
C LEU A 19 28.70 -10.49 -4.38
N ILE A 20 27.46 -10.29 -3.93
CA ILE A 20 27.02 -9.01 -3.33
C ILE A 20 27.78 -8.76 -2.05
N PHE A 21 27.89 -9.75 -1.17
CA PHE A 21 28.64 -9.64 0.07
C PHE A 21 30.11 -9.24 -0.19
N ALA A 22 30.75 -9.88 -1.17
CA ALA A 22 32.08 -9.50 -1.62
C ALA A 22 32.12 -8.04 -2.12
N ALA A 23 31.10 -7.61 -2.87
CA ALA A 23 30.99 -6.24 -3.34
C ALA A 23 30.74 -5.21 -2.23
N LEU A 24 30.01 -5.57 -1.17
CA LEU A 24 29.66 -4.66 -0.06
C LEU A 24 30.80 -4.40 0.89
N ILE A 25 31.60 -5.42 1.20
CA ILE A 25 32.78 -5.26 2.07
C ILE A 25 33.77 -4.29 1.44
N ARG A 26 33.83 -4.29 0.11
CA ARG A 26 34.90 -3.64 -0.62
C ARG A 26 34.36 -2.81 -1.82
N PRO A 27 34.06 -1.51 -1.69
CA PRO A 27 33.79 -0.64 -2.84
C PRO A 27 35.04 -0.40 -3.74
N SER A 28 35.25 -1.26 -4.73
CA SER A 28 36.35 -1.17 -5.70
C SER A 28 35.89 -1.49 -7.13
N LEU A 29 36.73 -1.22 -8.14
CA LEU A 29 36.40 -1.59 -9.52
C LEU A 29 36.34 -3.11 -9.74
N LEU A 30 37.17 -3.90 -9.05
CA LEU A 30 37.07 -5.38 -9.09
C LEU A 30 35.75 -5.85 -8.47
N SER A 31 35.33 -5.18 -7.41
CA SER A 31 34.07 -5.50 -6.73
C SER A 31 32.84 -4.99 -7.50
N LEU A 32 32.98 -3.97 -8.36
CA LEU A 32 31.99 -3.59 -9.36
C LEU A 32 31.75 -4.71 -10.37
N LEU A 33 32.80 -5.44 -10.78
CA LEU A 33 32.66 -6.63 -11.63
C LEU A 33 31.79 -7.70 -10.93
N TYR A 34 31.98 -7.93 -9.63
CA TYR A 34 31.15 -8.85 -8.85
C TYR A 34 29.69 -8.40 -8.74
N ALA A 35 29.46 -7.10 -8.53
CA ALA A 35 28.12 -6.53 -8.54
C ALA A 35 27.44 -6.72 -9.90
N LEU A 36 28.15 -6.47 -11.01
CA LEU A 36 27.63 -6.64 -12.37
C LEU A 36 27.30 -8.11 -12.65
N LEU A 37 28.17 -9.05 -12.28
CA LEU A 37 27.90 -10.47 -12.38
C LEU A 37 26.65 -10.85 -11.55
N ALA A 38 26.54 -10.38 -10.31
CA ALA A 38 25.36 -10.62 -9.48
C ALA A 38 24.07 -10.07 -10.10
N LEU A 39 24.12 -8.90 -10.75
CA LEU A 39 22.98 -8.29 -11.46
C LEU A 39 22.61 -9.04 -12.76
N LEU A 40 23.55 -9.72 -13.40
CA LEU A 40 23.30 -10.55 -14.59
C LEU A 40 22.70 -11.91 -14.25
N ASN A 41 22.96 -12.47 -13.05
CA ASN A 41 22.43 -13.77 -12.61
C ASN A 41 20.93 -13.96 -12.92
N PRO A 42 20.05 -12.98 -12.64
CA PRO A 42 18.63 -13.18 -12.79
C PRO A 42 18.15 -13.33 -14.25
N LEU A 43 18.92 -12.81 -15.22
CA LEU A 43 18.61 -12.82 -16.66
C LEU A 43 18.73 -14.21 -17.30
N PHE A 44 19.61 -15.05 -16.75
CA PHE A 44 19.84 -16.39 -17.29
C PHE A 44 18.69 -17.35 -16.92
N PRO A 45 18.47 -18.46 -17.67
CA PRO A 45 17.38 -19.41 -17.43
C PRO A 45 17.40 -20.07 -16.04
N ARG A 46 16.25 -20.57 -15.59
CA ARG A 46 16.17 -21.40 -14.36
C ARG A 46 16.58 -22.84 -14.67
N ILE A 47 17.24 -23.48 -13.71
CA ILE A 47 17.56 -24.92 -13.76
C ILE A 47 16.24 -25.69 -13.64
N ARG A 48 15.94 -26.57 -14.61
CA ARG A 48 14.74 -27.43 -14.61
C ARG A 48 15.18 -28.87 -14.37
N ALA A 49 14.37 -29.65 -13.65
CA ALA A 49 14.66 -31.05 -13.37
C ALA A 49 14.71 -31.93 -14.65
N SER A 50 13.89 -31.58 -15.65
CA SER A 50 13.63 -32.41 -16.82
C SER A 50 14.59 -32.18 -18.00
N TYR A 51 15.52 -31.21 -17.91
CA TYR A 51 16.38 -30.83 -19.04
C TYR A 51 17.84 -30.66 -18.60
N PRO A 52 18.82 -31.00 -19.45
CA PRO A 52 20.22 -30.69 -19.18
C PRO A 52 20.44 -29.18 -19.03
N LEU A 53 21.44 -28.80 -18.24
CA LEU A 53 21.78 -27.41 -17.97
C LEU A 53 22.05 -26.65 -19.27
N SER A 54 21.37 -25.50 -19.45
CA SER A 54 21.45 -24.74 -20.70
C SER A 54 22.87 -24.22 -20.96
N THR A 55 23.30 -24.22 -22.23
CA THR A 55 24.62 -23.70 -22.66
C THR A 55 24.91 -22.29 -22.14
N PRO A 56 24.00 -21.29 -22.22
CA PRO A 56 24.30 -19.96 -21.69
C PRO A 56 24.48 -19.94 -20.17
N THR A 57 23.73 -20.76 -19.41
CA THR A 57 23.92 -20.88 -17.95
C THR A 57 25.28 -21.50 -17.62
N LYS A 58 25.74 -22.50 -18.39
CA LYS A 58 27.07 -23.09 -18.24
C LYS A 58 28.17 -22.04 -18.46
N VAL A 59 28.11 -21.33 -19.59
CA VAL A 59 29.07 -20.29 -19.95
C VAL A 59 29.13 -19.19 -18.88
N TYR A 60 27.97 -18.76 -18.39
CA TYR A 60 27.88 -17.77 -17.32
C TYR A 60 28.54 -18.25 -16.02
N LEU A 61 28.23 -19.47 -15.56
CA LEU A 61 28.84 -20.02 -14.35
C LEU A 61 30.37 -20.21 -14.49
N THR A 62 30.84 -20.65 -15.66
CA THR A 62 32.28 -20.75 -15.93
C THR A 62 32.95 -19.39 -15.96
N LEU A 63 32.28 -18.36 -16.49
CA LEU A 63 32.80 -16.99 -16.52
C LEU A 63 32.94 -16.41 -15.11
N ILE A 64 31.96 -16.65 -14.22
CA ILE A 64 32.07 -16.23 -12.82
C ILE A 64 33.29 -16.86 -12.15
N VAL A 65 33.49 -18.18 -12.30
CA VAL A 65 34.63 -18.89 -11.71
C VAL A 65 35.95 -18.37 -12.28
N LEU A 66 36.02 -18.12 -13.59
CA LEU A 66 37.22 -17.57 -14.23
C LEU A 66 37.52 -16.16 -13.70
N ALA A 67 36.49 -15.32 -13.55
CA ALA A 67 36.63 -13.97 -13.02
C ALA A 67 37.08 -13.96 -11.55
N THR A 68 36.48 -14.78 -10.68
CA THR A 68 36.85 -14.89 -9.25
C THR A 68 38.22 -15.54 -9.06
N LEU A 69 38.63 -16.45 -9.95
CA LEU A 69 39.97 -17.03 -9.93
C LEU A 69 41.03 -16.00 -10.34
N CYS A 70 40.80 -15.27 -11.44
CA CYS A 70 41.72 -14.26 -11.96
C CYS A 70 41.99 -13.15 -10.93
N THR A 71 40.92 -12.57 -10.38
CA THR A 71 40.97 -11.57 -9.29
C THR A 71 41.70 -12.08 -8.04
N SER A 72 41.41 -13.30 -7.59
CA SER A 72 42.10 -13.92 -6.45
C SER A 72 43.61 -14.07 -6.70
N ILE A 73 44.01 -14.49 -7.90
CA ILE A 73 45.43 -14.60 -8.29
C ILE A 73 46.09 -13.22 -8.35
N CYS A 74 45.46 -12.24 -9.00
CA CYS A 74 45.98 -10.88 -9.07
C CYS A 74 46.17 -10.27 -7.67
N GLN A 75 45.23 -10.51 -6.76
CA GLN A 75 45.29 -10.04 -5.39
C GLN A 75 46.44 -10.70 -4.60
N LEU A 76 46.64 -12.01 -4.77
CA LEU A 76 47.74 -12.75 -4.18
C LEU A 76 49.09 -12.20 -4.68
N VAL A 77 49.24 -12.06 -5.99
CA VAL A 77 50.45 -11.52 -6.63
C VAL A 77 50.74 -10.11 -6.13
N TYR A 78 49.72 -9.26 -6.02
CA TYR A 78 49.88 -7.90 -5.52
C TYR A 78 50.37 -7.86 -4.07
N GLN A 79 49.83 -8.69 -3.16
CA GLN A 79 50.34 -8.72 -1.78
C GLN A 79 51.78 -9.20 -1.69
N ILE A 80 52.16 -10.19 -2.49
CA ILE A 80 53.54 -10.68 -2.53
C ILE A 80 54.46 -9.56 -3.04
N ALA A 81 54.09 -8.89 -4.12
CA ALA A 81 54.86 -7.80 -4.69
C ALA A 81 55.05 -6.64 -3.69
N GLU A 82 53.98 -6.20 -3.02
CA GLU A 82 54.04 -5.10 -2.04
C GLU A 82 54.87 -5.44 -0.81
N HIS A 83 54.79 -6.68 -0.32
CA HIS A 83 55.59 -7.14 0.83
C HIS A 83 57.10 -7.23 0.50
N VAL A 84 57.45 -7.48 -0.77
CA VAL A 84 58.84 -7.54 -1.24
C VAL A 84 59.40 -6.16 -1.57
N ILE A 85 58.62 -5.30 -2.23
CA ILE A 85 59.07 -4.01 -2.77
C ILE A 85 59.10 -2.92 -1.68
N THR A 86 58.10 -2.87 -0.81
CA THR A 86 58.00 -1.87 0.27
C THR A 86 57.73 -2.58 1.59
N PRO A 87 58.73 -2.87 2.41
CA PRO A 87 58.51 -3.54 3.70
C PRO A 87 57.91 -2.59 4.74
N GLU A 88 58.17 -1.29 4.66
CA GLU A 88 57.70 -0.29 5.64
C GLU A 88 56.34 0.32 5.26
N ASP A 89 55.46 0.54 6.25
CA ASP A 89 54.10 1.08 6.02
C ASP A 89 54.11 2.60 5.74
N SER A 90 55.07 3.34 6.33
CA SER A 90 55.26 4.79 6.15
C SER A 90 55.52 5.16 4.68
N THR A 91 56.46 4.45 4.05
CA THR A 91 56.84 4.65 2.64
C THR A 91 55.66 4.40 1.69
N TYR A 92 54.84 3.39 1.96
CA TYR A 92 53.63 3.12 1.16
C TYR A 92 52.62 4.27 1.25
N ILE A 93 52.40 4.81 2.45
CA ILE A 93 51.45 5.89 2.69
C ILE A 93 51.93 7.19 2.01
N GLU A 94 53.23 7.51 2.10
CA GLU A 94 53.81 8.69 1.46
C GLU A 94 53.71 8.62 -0.07
N GLU A 95 54.07 7.49 -0.68
CA GLU A 95 53.96 7.30 -2.14
C GLU A 95 52.49 7.28 -2.61
N CYS A 96 51.56 6.81 -1.77
CA CYS A 96 50.12 6.87 -2.06
C CYS A 96 49.58 8.30 -1.97
N LYS A 97 50.06 9.10 -1.01
CA LYS A 97 49.68 10.52 -0.85
C LYS A 97 50.31 11.44 -1.89
N ALA A 98 51.35 10.99 -2.60
CA ALA A 98 52.09 11.79 -3.59
C ALA A 98 51.25 12.22 -4.82
N GLY A 99 49.97 11.84 -4.92
CA GLY A 99 48.99 12.47 -5.82
C GLY A 99 48.25 11.50 -6.75
N THR A 100 47.31 12.04 -7.53
CA THR A 100 46.46 11.33 -8.51
C THR A 100 47.19 10.72 -9.70
N ASP A 101 48.47 11.08 -9.88
CA ASP A 101 49.34 10.60 -10.96
C ASP A 101 50.11 9.33 -10.57
N GLY A 102 50.03 8.92 -9.30
CA GLY A 102 50.69 7.72 -8.79
C GLY A 102 49.95 6.43 -9.19
N TRP A 103 50.67 5.46 -9.75
CA TRP A 103 50.13 4.14 -10.08
C TRP A 103 49.53 3.41 -8.85
N ARG A 104 50.05 3.67 -7.64
CA ARG A 104 49.53 3.13 -6.37
C ARG A 104 48.15 3.67 -6.00
N TYR A 105 47.85 4.95 -6.31
CA TYR A 105 46.51 5.50 -6.14
C TYR A 105 45.52 4.73 -6.99
N TRP A 106 45.80 4.54 -8.28
CA TRP A 106 44.93 3.80 -9.19
C TRP A 106 44.78 2.33 -8.82
N LEU A 107 45.86 1.65 -8.44
CA LEU A 107 45.79 0.28 -7.94
C LEU A 107 44.87 0.16 -6.71
N ARG A 108 44.89 1.12 -5.80
CA ARG A 108 43.94 1.18 -4.68
C ARG A 108 42.49 1.32 -5.13
N GLN A 109 42.21 2.11 -6.19
CA GLN A 109 40.85 2.23 -6.76
C GLN A 109 40.37 0.94 -7.44
N PHE A 110 41.29 0.22 -8.10
CA PHE A 110 41.01 -1.10 -8.64
C PHE A 110 40.63 -2.08 -7.54
N GLY A 111 41.13 -1.87 -6.32
CA GLY A 111 41.01 -2.83 -5.25
C GLY A 111 42.30 -3.61 -5.11
N PHE A 112 43.45 -2.95 -5.13
CA PHE A 112 44.71 -3.52 -4.68
C PHE A 112 45.23 -2.61 -3.56
N THR A 113 45.03 -3.05 -2.31
CA THR A 113 45.48 -2.30 -1.12
C THR A 113 46.30 -3.22 -0.26
N ARG A 114 47.37 -2.68 0.33
CA ARG A 114 48.23 -3.43 1.23
C ARG A 114 47.51 -3.69 2.56
N VAL A 115 47.78 -4.83 3.19
CA VAL A 115 47.34 -5.11 4.56
C VAL A 115 48.29 -4.37 5.54
N PRO A 116 47.78 -3.48 6.41
CA PRO A 116 48.61 -2.78 7.38
C PRO A 116 49.16 -3.77 8.42
N SER A 117 50.41 -3.57 8.83
CA SER A 117 51.13 -4.49 9.73
C SER A 117 50.56 -4.53 11.17
N HIS A 118 49.81 -3.49 11.55
CA HIS A 118 49.32 -3.29 12.92
C HIS A 118 47.91 -3.86 13.23
N GLU A 119 47.18 -4.41 12.26
CA GLU A 119 45.86 -5.01 12.51
C GLU A 119 45.88 -6.56 12.53
N PRO A 120 45.50 -7.22 13.63
CA PRO A 120 45.46 -8.69 13.73
C PRO A 120 44.37 -9.34 12.86
N LEU A 121 43.44 -8.55 12.29
CA LEU A 121 42.32 -9.02 11.48
C LEU A 121 42.54 -8.81 9.96
N GLY A 122 43.79 -8.85 9.50
CA GLY A 122 44.16 -8.72 8.08
C GLY A 122 43.48 -9.71 7.13
N PHE A 123 42.95 -10.84 7.64
CA PHE A 123 42.15 -11.80 6.84
C PHE A 123 40.87 -11.19 6.25
N ARG A 124 40.26 -10.19 6.90
CA ARG A 124 39.04 -9.54 6.40
C ARG A 124 39.23 -8.95 5.00
N PHE A 125 40.47 -8.63 4.63
CA PHE A 125 40.85 -8.06 3.35
C PHE A 125 40.72 -9.04 2.18
N MET A 126 41.09 -10.30 2.39
CA MET A 126 41.00 -11.37 1.39
C MET A 126 39.64 -12.08 1.39
N LEU A 127 38.82 -11.81 2.41
CA LEU A 127 37.51 -12.43 2.59
C LEU A 127 36.59 -12.32 1.37
N PRO A 128 36.46 -11.16 0.68
CA PRO A 128 35.63 -11.06 -0.53
C PRO A 128 36.02 -12.06 -1.62
N GLU A 129 37.33 -12.18 -1.89
CA GLU A 129 37.87 -13.04 -2.95
C GLU A 129 37.68 -14.52 -2.60
N ILE A 130 38.00 -14.91 -1.37
CA ILE A 130 37.86 -16.28 -0.86
C ILE A 130 36.38 -16.72 -0.91
N VAL A 131 35.47 -15.88 -0.40
CA VAL A 131 34.03 -16.18 -0.38
C VAL A 131 33.46 -16.27 -1.80
N ALA A 132 33.84 -15.35 -2.69
CA ALA A 132 33.39 -15.37 -4.08
C ALA A 132 33.91 -16.61 -4.84
N LEU A 133 35.19 -16.97 -4.68
CA LEU A 133 35.80 -18.14 -5.32
C LEU A 133 35.18 -19.46 -4.83
N ILE A 134 35.07 -19.65 -3.51
CA ILE A 134 34.49 -20.87 -2.93
C ILE A 134 33.03 -21.01 -3.37
N SER A 135 32.24 -19.93 -3.30
CA SER A 135 30.81 -19.99 -3.65
C SER A 135 30.58 -20.29 -5.14
N SER A 136 31.39 -19.70 -6.03
CA SER A 136 31.28 -19.88 -7.48
C SER A 136 31.75 -21.27 -7.92
N LEU A 137 32.86 -21.77 -7.37
CA LEU A 137 33.35 -23.13 -7.61
C LEU A 137 32.34 -24.18 -7.10
N ALA A 138 31.85 -24.02 -5.87
CA ALA A 138 30.84 -24.92 -5.30
C ALA A 138 29.56 -24.94 -6.15
N THR A 139 29.09 -23.78 -6.60
CA THR A 139 27.91 -23.67 -7.46
C THR A 139 28.13 -24.35 -8.81
N LEU A 140 29.29 -24.15 -9.45
CA LEU A 140 29.63 -24.77 -10.72
C LEU A 140 29.69 -26.31 -10.59
N VAL A 141 30.47 -26.82 -9.63
CA VAL A 141 30.63 -28.27 -9.39
C VAL A 141 29.28 -28.92 -9.12
N ILE A 142 28.48 -28.35 -8.21
CA ILE A 142 27.17 -28.90 -7.85
C ILE A 142 26.18 -28.83 -9.02
N CYS A 143 26.21 -27.76 -9.83
CA CYS A 143 25.35 -27.66 -11.01
C CYS A 143 25.73 -28.67 -12.12
N LEU A 144 27.02 -29.01 -12.25
CA LEU A 144 27.52 -29.99 -13.23
C LEU A 144 27.30 -31.46 -12.80
N THR A 145 27.12 -31.75 -11.51
CA THR A 145 26.78 -33.11 -11.05
C THR A 145 25.46 -33.62 -11.64
N LYS A 146 25.33 -34.93 -11.87
CA LYS A 146 24.11 -35.54 -12.46
C LYS A 146 22.86 -35.25 -11.59
N HIS A 147 21.74 -34.94 -12.23
CA HIS A 147 20.45 -34.76 -11.56
C HIS A 147 20.03 -36.07 -10.89
N GLU A 148 19.51 -35.97 -9.67
CA GLU A 148 18.72 -37.05 -9.09
C GLU A 148 17.36 -37.05 -9.79
N SER A 149 17.08 -38.06 -10.60
CA SER A 149 15.74 -38.27 -11.14
C SER A 149 14.85 -38.72 -9.99
N THR A 150 13.94 -37.85 -9.56
CA THR A 150 12.79 -38.30 -8.78
C THR A 150 11.89 -39.03 -9.75
N ASP A 151 11.98 -40.36 -9.76
CA ASP A 151 11.07 -41.24 -10.49
C ASP A 151 9.66 -41.07 -9.91
N LEU A 152 8.89 -40.13 -10.48
CA LEU A 152 7.43 -40.21 -10.44
C LEU A 152 7.03 -41.21 -11.53
N ASN A 153 7.10 -42.49 -11.17
CA ASN A 153 6.49 -43.58 -11.93
C ASN A 153 4.96 -43.42 -11.88
N GLU A 154 4.34 -43.09 -13.02
CA GLU A 154 3.09 -43.72 -13.43
C GLU A 154 2.98 -43.80 -14.96
N THR A 155 3.22 -45.02 -15.44
CA THR A 155 2.65 -45.70 -16.62
C THR A 155 2.82 -45.09 -18.03
N VAL A 156 3.96 -45.41 -18.66
CA VAL A 156 3.95 -45.77 -20.09
C VAL A 156 4.67 -47.12 -20.23
N GLN A 157 3.90 -48.21 -20.12
CA GLN A 157 4.35 -49.53 -20.53
C GLN A 157 4.37 -49.58 -22.06
N THR A 158 5.54 -49.89 -22.58
CA THR A 158 5.78 -50.32 -23.96
C THR A 158 5.12 -51.67 -24.18
N SER A 159 4.14 -51.74 -25.10
CA SER A 159 3.75 -52.97 -25.78
C SER A 159 3.32 -52.62 -27.21
N GLN A 160 4.24 -52.78 -28.16
CA GLN A 160 3.90 -52.98 -29.57
C GLN A 160 3.71 -54.49 -29.81
N SER A 161 2.50 -54.92 -30.18
CA SER A 161 2.28 -55.92 -31.23
C SER A 161 0.80 -56.00 -31.65
N HIS A 162 0.62 -56.23 -32.95
CA HIS A 162 -0.59 -56.43 -33.77
C HIS A 162 -1.87 -56.99 -33.11
N ASN A 163 -3.05 -56.41 -33.43
CA ASN A 163 -3.97 -56.95 -34.44
C ASN A 163 -5.27 -56.12 -34.56
N SER A 164 -5.83 -56.15 -35.78
CA SER A 164 -7.10 -55.59 -36.22
C SER A 164 -8.30 -56.09 -35.41
N GLY A 165 -9.24 -55.21 -35.07
CA GLY A 165 -10.52 -55.60 -34.50
C GLY A 165 -11.32 -54.41 -33.97
N SER A 166 -12.44 -54.11 -34.61
CA SER A 166 -13.40 -53.08 -34.20
C SER A 166 -14.02 -53.41 -32.84
N HIS A 167 -13.71 -52.63 -31.79
CA HIS A 167 -14.53 -52.62 -30.58
C HIS A 167 -14.73 -51.20 -30.05
N ARG A 168 -16.01 -50.83 -30.03
CA ARG A 168 -16.61 -49.61 -29.49
C ARG A 168 -16.37 -49.57 -27.99
N PHE A 169 -15.43 -48.75 -27.51
CA PHE A 169 -15.19 -48.56 -26.07
C PHE A 169 -15.92 -47.32 -25.57
N THR A 170 -16.84 -47.57 -24.64
CA THR A 170 -17.56 -46.57 -23.85
C THR A 170 -16.56 -45.69 -23.09
N ARG A 171 -16.64 -44.37 -23.30
CA ARG A 171 -15.81 -43.38 -22.59
C ARG A 171 -16.25 -43.34 -21.12
N SER A 172 -15.60 -44.15 -20.29
CA SER A 172 -15.69 -44.06 -18.83
C SER A 172 -15.29 -42.65 -18.40
N ARG A 173 -16.21 -41.98 -17.70
CA ARG A 173 -16.05 -40.67 -17.08
C ARG A 173 -15.06 -40.85 -15.92
N SER A 174 -13.80 -40.50 -16.12
CA SER A 174 -12.84 -40.44 -15.02
C SER A 174 -13.26 -39.36 -14.03
N HIS A 175 -13.41 -39.75 -12.77
CA HIS A 175 -13.62 -38.86 -11.64
C HIS A 175 -12.50 -37.80 -11.56
N PRO A 176 -12.81 -36.54 -11.21
CA PRO A 176 -11.79 -35.52 -11.01
C PRO A 176 -11.01 -35.86 -9.73
N GLY A 177 -9.74 -36.26 -9.90
CA GLY A 177 -8.78 -36.39 -8.81
C GLY A 177 -8.65 -35.08 -8.04
N GLY A 178 -8.53 -35.20 -6.72
CA GLY A 178 -8.57 -34.09 -5.76
C GLY A 178 -7.74 -32.88 -6.18
N PHE A 179 -8.41 -31.74 -6.30
CA PHE A 179 -7.76 -30.45 -6.52
C PHE A 179 -6.93 -30.11 -5.28
N SER A 180 -5.60 -30.24 -5.36
CA SER A 180 -4.71 -29.82 -4.28
C SER A 180 -4.98 -28.35 -3.93
N THR A 181 -5.25 -28.06 -2.66
CA THR A 181 -5.51 -26.72 -2.11
C THR A 181 -4.41 -25.72 -2.48
N ILE A 182 -3.18 -26.19 -2.69
CA ILE A 182 -2.01 -25.38 -3.06
C ILE A 182 -2.14 -24.83 -4.49
N THR A 183 -2.74 -25.58 -5.41
CA THR A 183 -3.00 -25.14 -6.79
C THR A 183 -4.11 -24.08 -6.88
N ALA A 184 -5.07 -24.09 -5.95
CA ALA A 184 -6.14 -23.07 -5.85
C ALA A 184 -5.62 -21.70 -5.39
N LEU A 185 -4.66 -21.71 -4.46
CA LEU A 185 -4.16 -20.50 -3.81
C LEU A 185 -3.08 -19.76 -4.62
N LYS A 186 -2.47 -20.44 -5.59
CA LYS A 186 -1.42 -19.88 -6.45
C LYS A 186 -1.79 -18.51 -7.09
N PRO A 187 -2.95 -18.31 -7.73
CA PRO A 187 -3.32 -17.01 -8.29
C PRO A 187 -3.47 -15.92 -7.21
N SER A 188 -4.03 -16.25 -6.04
CA SER A 188 -4.18 -15.30 -4.92
C SER A 188 -2.83 -14.86 -4.37
N PHE A 189 -1.87 -15.78 -4.23
CA PHE A 189 -0.50 -15.44 -3.84
C PHE A 189 0.21 -14.57 -4.88
N GLN A 190 -0.05 -14.79 -6.17
CA GLN A 190 0.49 -13.93 -7.22
C GLN A 190 -0.05 -12.50 -7.11
N ARG A 191 -1.36 -12.32 -6.96
CA ARG A 191 -1.98 -10.99 -6.77
C ARG A 191 -1.46 -10.30 -5.50
N LEU A 192 -1.36 -11.03 -4.38
CA LEU A 192 -0.78 -10.50 -3.15
C LEU A 192 0.69 -10.07 -3.36
N SER A 193 1.47 -10.84 -4.12
CA SER A 193 2.86 -10.48 -4.44
C SER A 193 2.97 -9.21 -5.30
N ASP A 194 2.03 -8.99 -6.23
CA ASP A 194 1.97 -7.77 -7.05
C ASP A 194 1.70 -6.54 -6.16
N ILE A 195 0.79 -6.68 -5.18
CA ILE A 195 0.48 -5.63 -4.18
C ILE A 195 1.70 -5.35 -3.30
N LEU A 196 2.34 -6.40 -2.76
CA LEU A 196 3.53 -6.27 -1.91
C LEU A 196 4.69 -5.58 -2.66
N LEU A 197 4.91 -5.91 -3.93
CA LEU A 197 5.95 -5.25 -4.75
C LEU A 197 5.63 -3.76 -4.98
N THR A 198 4.35 -3.42 -5.15
CA THR A 198 3.91 -2.03 -5.31
C THR A 198 4.18 -1.23 -4.03
N PHE A 199 3.85 -1.76 -2.85
CA PHE A 199 4.18 -1.12 -1.57
C PHE A 199 5.68 -1.09 -1.27
N TYR A 200 6.45 -2.09 -1.72
CA TYR A 200 7.91 -2.02 -1.66
C TYR A 200 8.43 -0.85 -2.51
N THR A 201 7.85 -0.64 -3.70
CA THR A 201 8.21 0.50 -4.56
C THR A 201 7.95 1.85 -3.87
N LEU A 202 6.87 1.96 -3.07
CA LEU A 202 6.68 3.11 -2.18
C LEU A 202 7.82 3.21 -1.16
N PHE A 203 8.12 2.13 -0.43
CA PHE A 203 9.19 2.10 0.57
C PHE A 203 10.53 2.58 0.01
N MET A 204 10.88 2.16 -1.20
CA MET A 204 12.05 2.63 -1.96
C MET A 204 12.01 4.13 -2.26
N GLY A 205 10.85 4.64 -2.66
CA GLY A 205 10.70 6.07 -2.94
C GLY A 205 10.89 6.95 -1.70
N ILE A 206 10.38 6.50 -0.55
CA ILE A 206 10.29 7.32 0.68
C ILE A 206 11.51 7.21 1.60
N ILE A 207 12.26 6.10 1.55
CA ILE A 207 13.33 5.81 2.53
C ILE A 207 14.43 6.87 2.54
N GLN A 208 14.81 7.33 1.36
CA GLN A 208 15.75 8.41 1.16
C GLN A 208 15.25 9.27 -0.01
N PRO A 209 14.49 10.34 0.25
CA PRO A 209 13.99 11.20 -0.81
C PRO A 209 15.17 11.80 -1.59
N SER A 210 15.20 11.52 -2.89
CA SER A 210 16.25 11.93 -3.81
C SER A 210 15.70 11.87 -5.24
N ILE A 211 16.36 12.48 -6.21
CA ILE A 211 15.95 12.38 -7.61
C ILE A 211 15.95 10.93 -8.08
N LEU A 212 16.96 10.14 -7.70
CA LEU A 212 17.03 8.74 -8.10
C LEU A 212 15.92 7.89 -7.45
N ASN A 213 15.57 8.15 -6.19
CA ASN A 213 14.44 7.46 -5.55
C ASN A 213 13.07 8.00 -5.99
N SER A 214 13.00 9.21 -6.55
CA SER A 214 11.76 9.82 -7.00
C SER A 214 11.06 8.99 -8.06
N PHE A 215 11.83 8.33 -8.93
CA PHE A 215 11.28 7.43 -9.94
C PHE A 215 10.42 6.32 -9.34
N TYR A 216 10.84 5.70 -8.24
CA TYR A 216 10.03 4.69 -7.55
C TYR A 216 8.78 5.31 -6.94
N PHE A 217 8.91 6.50 -6.32
CA PHE A 217 7.76 7.19 -5.73
C PHE A 217 6.70 7.54 -6.77
N PHE A 218 7.10 8.13 -7.90
CA PHE A 218 6.19 8.46 -9.00
C PHE A 218 5.63 7.21 -9.69
N MET A 219 6.42 6.15 -9.86
CA MET A 219 5.91 4.88 -10.39
C MET A 219 4.90 4.24 -9.45
N PHE A 220 5.10 4.32 -8.13
CA PHE A 220 4.12 3.90 -7.15
C PHE A 220 2.83 4.71 -7.26
N LEU A 221 2.90 6.04 -7.29
CA LEU A 221 1.74 6.90 -7.47
C LEU A 221 1.02 6.57 -8.78
N PHE A 222 1.73 6.43 -9.89
CA PHE A 222 1.17 6.04 -11.18
C PHE A 222 0.43 4.70 -11.10
N LEU A 223 1.05 3.66 -10.52
CA LEU A 223 0.44 2.35 -10.37
C LEU A 223 -0.81 2.38 -9.48
N LEU A 224 -0.77 3.12 -8.37
CA LEU A 224 -1.89 3.23 -7.44
C LEU A 224 -3.05 4.05 -8.03
N THR A 225 -2.74 5.11 -8.78
CA THR A 225 -3.69 5.93 -9.54
C THR A 225 -4.34 5.07 -10.63
N TRP A 226 -3.54 4.34 -11.41
CA TRP A 226 -4.03 3.44 -12.44
C TRP A 226 -4.93 2.33 -11.86
N TYR A 227 -4.59 1.80 -10.69
CA TYR A 227 -5.45 0.89 -9.93
C TYR A 227 -6.75 1.56 -9.45
N ALA A 228 -6.69 2.83 -9.06
CA ALA A 228 -7.85 3.60 -8.61
C ALA A 228 -8.81 3.97 -9.74
N LEU A 229 -8.31 4.19 -10.97
CA LEU A 229 -9.11 4.50 -12.15
C LEU A 229 -10.04 3.37 -12.62
N TYR A 230 -9.95 2.18 -12.01
CA TYR A 230 -10.76 1.02 -12.35
C TYR A 230 -10.67 0.63 -13.86
N THR A 231 -9.53 0.92 -14.48
CA THR A 231 -9.21 0.50 -15.86
C THR A 231 -8.56 -0.88 -15.87
N PRO A 232 -8.80 -1.74 -16.89
CA PRO A 232 -8.28 -3.10 -16.89
C PRO A 232 -6.75 -3.15 -17.00
N ILE A 233 -6.07 -3.60 -15.94
CA ILE A 233 -4.62 -3.86 -15.94
C ILE A 233 -4.37 -5.23 -16.58
N THR A 234 -3.98 -5.23 -17.85
CA THR A 234 -3.53 -6.48 -18.48
C THR A 234 -2.20 -6.92 -17.86
N ARG A 235 -2.03 -8.24 -17.71
CA ARG A 235 -0.78 -8.82 -17.16
C ARG A 235 0.45 -8.40 -17.96
N ARG A 236 0.30 -8.22 -19.28
CA ARG A 236 1.36 -7.73 -20.18
C ARG A 236 1.84 -6.34 -19.80
N MET A 237 0.91 -5.40 -19.56
CA MET A 237 1.27 -4.04 -19.15
C MET A 237 1.97 -4.03 -17.80
N PHE A 238 1.45 -4.78 -16.82
CA PHE A 238 2.08 -4.85 -15.50
C PHE A 238 3.49 -5.47 -15.57
N ASN A 239 3.68 -6.50 -16.41
CA ASN A 239 5.00 -7.10 -16.65
C ASN A 239 5.96 -6.13 -17.36
N ASN A 240 5.47 -5.25 -18.25
CA ASN A 240 6.30 -4.20 -18.85
C ASN A 240 6.76 -3.18 -17.79
N VAL A 241 5.87 -2.76 -16.88
CA VAL A 241 6.24 -1.86 -15.77
C VAL A 241 7.30 -2.50 -14.88
N LYS A 242 7.15 -3.78 -14.53
CA LYS A 242 8.18 -4.53 -13.78
C LYS A 242 9.52 -4.56 -14.51
N PHE A 243 9.51 -4.78 -15.81
CA PHE A 243 10.74 -4.79 -16.60
C PHE A 243 11.45 -3.44 -16.54
N ILE A 244 10.71 -2.33 -16.67
CA ILE A 244 11.24 -0.97 -16.52
C ILE A 244 11.82 -0.77 -15.11
N LEU A 245 11.11 -1.18 -14.06
CA LEU A 245 11.56 -1.08 -12.66
C LEU A 245 12.82 -1.92 -12.38
N ILE A 246 12.92 -3.12 -12.96
CA ILE A 246 14.10 -3.99 -12.86
C ILE A 246 15.30 -3.35 -13.53
N PHE A 247 15.13 -2.84 -14.76
CA PHE A 247 16.21 -2.17 -15.48
C PHE A 247 16.69 -0.92 -14.72
N TYR A 248 15.74 -0.09 -14.27
CA TYR A 248 16.05 1.12 -13.50
C TYR A 248 16.75 0.80 -12.17
N SER A 249 16.27 -0.19 -11.41
CA SER A 249 16.93 -0.59 -10.15
C SER A 249 18.32 -1.16 -10.36
N GLY A 250 18.57 -1.91 -11.44
CA GLY A 250 19.92 -2.33 -11.81
C GLY A 250 20.85 -1.14 -12.09
N LEU A 251 20.38 -0.17 -12.89
CA LEU A 251 21.14 1.05 -13.18
C LEU A 251 21.40 1.89 -11.92
N HIS A 252 20.38 2.05 -11.08
CA HIS A 252 20.46 2.81 -9.84
C HIS A 252 21.43 2.18 -8.84
N LEU A 253 21.43 0.84 -8.70
CA LEU A 253 22.41 0.10 -7.90
C LEU A 253 23.83 0.33 -8.40
N LEU A 254 24.07 0.22 -9.71
CA LEU A 254 25.37 0.48 -10.32
C LEU A 254 25.85 1.92 -10.05
N LEU A 255 24.95 2.89 -10.14
CA LEU A 255 25.26 4.30 -9.92
C LEU A 255 25.65 4.58 -8.46
N ILE A 256 24.86 4.11 -7.49
CA ILE A 256 25.20 4.26 -6.06
C ILE A 256 26.50 3.52 -5.73
N TYR A 257 26.68 2.32 -6.28
CA TYR A 257 27.90 1.54 -6.07
C TYR A 257 29.14 2.26 -6.60
N THR A 258 29.07 2.77 -7.82
CA THR A 258 30.17 3.50 -8.46
C THR A 258 30.52 4.76 -7.66
N TYR A 259 29.54 5.43 -7.06
CA TYR A 259 29.78 6.56 -6.17
C TYR A 259 30.51 6.18 -4.86
N GLN A 260 30.45 4.92 -4.42
CA GLN A 260 31.20 4.48 -3.23
C GLN A 260 32.71 4.40 -3.46
N ILE A 261 33.16 4.32 -4.72
CA ILE A 261 34.56 4.34 -5.11
C ILE A 261 35.13 5.75 -4.88
N GLN A 262 36.34 5.84 -4.32
CA GLN A 262 36.93 7.13 -3.94
C GLN A 262 37.09 8.09 -5.13
N VAL A 263 37.46 7.58 -6.32
CA VAL A 263 37.54 8.41 -7.56
C VAL A 263 36.27 9.22 -7.80
N SER A 264 35.10 8.61 -7.61
CA SER A 264 33.82 9.26 -7.85
C SER A 264 33.52 10.35 -6.81
N LYS A 265 33.97 10.16 -5.57
CA LYS A 265 33.83 11.14 -4.47
C LYS A 265 34.80 12.29 -4.62
N ASP A 266 36.00 12.03 -5.15
CA ASP A 266 36.99 13.06 -5.46
C ASP A 266 36.49 13.96 -6.60
N PHE A 267 35.82 13.38 -7.61
CA PHE A 267 35.20 14.13 -8.70
C PHE A 267 33.95 14.91 -8.26
N LEU A 268 33.08 14.29 -7.46
CA LEU A 268 31.86 14.90 -6.95
C LEU A 268 31.79 14.75 -5.43
N GLN A 269 32.17 15.80 -4.72
CA GLN A 269 32.17 15.80 -3.26
C GLN A 269 30.76 15.64 -2.68
N PRO A 270 30.58 14.92 -1.56
CA PRO A 270 29.26 14.69 -0.95
C PRO A 270 28.48 15.96 -0.56
N ASP A 271 29.18 17.07 -0.31
CA ASP A 271 28.57 18.34 0.08
C ASP A 271 27.98 19.13 -1.10
N HIS A 272 28.34 18.76 -2.34
CA HIS A 272 27.78 19.38 -3.53
C HIS A 272 26.27 19.11 -3.65
N LEU A 273 25.52 20.13 -4.06
CA LEU A 273 24.08 20.05 -4.29
C LEU A 273 23.69 18.85 -5.18
N VAL A 274 24.43 18.62 -6.27
CA VAL A 274 24.13 17.53 -7.21
C VAL A 274 24.25 16.16 -6.54
N ALA A 275 25.27 15.95 -5.69
CA ALA A 275 25.43 14.71 -4.94
C ALA A 275 24.26 14.48 -3.98
N ARG A 276 23.92 15.51 -3.18
CA ARG A 276 22.81 15.44 -2.22
C ARG A 276 21.47 15.20 -2.89
N LEU A 277 21.20 15.91 -3.98
CA LEU A 277 19.95 15.84 -4.74
C LEU A 277 19.76 14.48 -5.43
N LEU A 278 20.85 13.91 -5.97
CA LEU A 278 20.85 12.53 -6.50
C LEU A 278 20.75 11.48 -5.38
N GLY A 279 21.00 11.85 -4.12
CA GLY A 279 20.98 10.92 -2.98
C GLY A 279 22.30 10.17 -2.79
N PHE A 280 23.38 10.66 -3.40
CA PHE A 280 24.72 10.13 -3.22
C PHE A 280 25.22 10.45 -1.82
N THR A 281 25.42 9.39 -1.04
CA THR A 281 25.85 9.48 0.35
C THR A 281 27.12 8.69 0.54
N ASP A 282 28.00 9.23 1.37
CA ASP A 282 29.25 8.59 1.74
C ASP A 282 28.98 7.53 2.82
N LEU A 283 28.82 6.27 2.39
CA LEU A 283 28.53 5.15 3.30
C LEU A 283 29.80 4.54 3.91
N ALA A 284 30.90 4.58 3.16
CA ALA A 284 32.20 4.01 3.50
C ALA A 284 33.29 5.06 3.29
N ARG A 285 33.76 5.68 4.39
CA ARG A 285 34.81 6.69 4.34
C ARG A 285 36.16 5.99 4.46
N SER A 286 37.11 6.41 3.64
CA SER A 286 38.53 6.10 3.84
C SER A 286 39.27 7.41 3.86
N GLU A 287 40.08 7.61 4.89
CA GLU A 287 41.05 8.69 4.88
C GLU A 287 42.14 8.30 3.89
N ALA A 288 42.35 9.16 2.90
CA ALA A 288 43.22 8.90 1.77
C ALA A 288 44.56 8.34 2.25
N CYS A 289 44.88 7.12 1.81
CA CYS A 289 46.14 6.43 2.05
C CYS A 289 46.41 5.91 3.47
N GLU A 290 45.83 6.49 4.53
CA GLU A 290 46.13 6.12 5.92
C GLU A 290 45.31 4.94 6.46
N THR A 291 44.01 4.90 6.17
CA THR A 291 43.10 3.90 6.75
C THR A 291 42.29 3.16 5.70
N TRP A 292 41.91 1.92 6.02
CA TRP A 292 40.92 1.16 5.24
C TRP A 292 39.51 1.75 5.43
N TRP A 293 38.60 1.46 4.52
CA TRP A 293 37.18 1.78 4.55
C TRP A 293 36.53 1.40 5.88
N GLN A 294 36.11 2.44 6.59
CA GLN A 294 35.33 2.30 7.80
C GLN A 294 33.89 2.75 7.52
N PHE A 295 32.93 1.92 7.95
CA PHE A 295 31.51 2.26 7.91
C PHE A 295 31.18 3.13 9.12
N LYS A 296 30.87 4.41 8.90
CA LYS A 296 30.47 5.32 9.98
C LYS A 296 28.98 5.17 10.28
N PHE A 297 28.63 4.29 11.21
CA PHE A 297 27.24 3.97 11.56
C PHE A 297 26.42 5.11 12.21
N ASN A 298 26.92 6.34 12.34
CA ASN A 298 26.45 7.25 13.40
C ASN A 298 25.78 8.58 12.99
N SER A 299 24.88 8.58 11.99
CA SER A 299 23.83 9.63 11.91
C SER A 299 22.68 9.37 10.93
N TYR A 300 22.88 8.63 9.84
CA TYR A 300 21.87 8.50 8.77
C TYR A 300 21.57 7.04 8.41
N TRP A 301 20.89 6.33 9.31
CA TRP A 301 20.51 4.91 9.11
C TRP A 301 19.70 4.68 7.83
N THR A 302 18.93 5.67 7.39
CA THR A 302 18.09 5.61 6.18
C THR A 302 18.92 5.37 4.92
N SER A 303 20.13 5.92 4.83
CA SER A 303 21.02 5.73 3.67
C SER A 303 21.57 4.30 3.61
N TYR A 304 21.91 3.71 4.75
CA TYR A 304 22.35 2.30 4.82
C TYR A 304 21.21 1.35 4.45
N VAL A 305 20.01 1.59 4.97
CA VAL A 305 18.84 0.77 4.65
C VAL A 305 18.43 0.94 3.20
N ASN A 306 18.50 2.15 2.62
CA ASN A 306 18.23 2.39 1.20
C ASN A 306 19.12 1.50 0.31
N TYR A 307 20.42 1.48 0.59
CA TYR A 307 21.39 0.69 -0.17
C TYR A 307 21.12 -0.82 -0.11
N ILE A 308 20.88 -1.37 1.09
CA ILE A 308 20.57 -2.80 1.25
C ILE A 308 19.20 -3.14 0.66
N ALA A 309 18.21 -2.29 0.88
CA ALA A 309 16.86 -2.53 0.42
C ALA A 309 16.78 -2.47 -1.11
N LEU A 310 17.60 -1.66 -1.81
CA LEU A 310 17.66 -1.66 -3.29
C LEU A 310 18.09 -3.02 -3.86
N TRP A 311 19.07 -3.68 -3.24
CA TRP A 311 19.46 -5.04 -3.62
C TRP A 311 18.30 -6.01 -3.44
N ILE A 312 17.64 -5.98 -2.27
CA ILE A 312 16.48 -6.84 -2.00
C ILE A 312 15.36 -6.55 -3.00
N TYR A 313 15.07 -5.28 -3.29
CA TYR A 313 14.06 -4.86 -4.25
C TYR A 313 14.34 -5.42 -5.64
N PHE A 314 15.57 -5.32 -6.15
CA PHE A 314 15.96 -5.87 -7.45
C PHE A 314 15.70 -7.38 -7.54
N PHE A 315 16.17 -8.17 -6.56
CA PHE A 315 15.94 -9.62 -6.58
C PHE A 315 14.47 -9.99 -6.41
N CYS A 316 13.74 -9.29 -5.53
CA CYS A 316 12.29 -9.48 -5.36
C CYS A 316 11.56 -9.18 -6.68
N ALA A 317 11.85 -8.04 -7.32
CA ALA A 317 11.23 -7.65 -8.59
C ALA A 317 11.51 -8.67 -9.69
N VAL A 318 12.74 -9.18 -9.82
CA VAL A 318 13.05 -10.21 -10.82
C VAL A 318 12.43 -11.57 -10.50
N ALA A 319 12.45 -11.99 -9.23
CA ALA A 319 11.81 -13.23 -8.81
C ALA A 319 10.31 -13.20 -9.12
N GLN A 320 9.69 -12.06 -8.84
CA GLN A 320 8.28 -11.79 -9.05
C GLN A 320 7.95 -11.68 -10.55
N PHE A 321 8.75 -10.97 -11.35
CA PHE A 321 8.63 -10.95 -12.82
C PHE A 321 8.72 -12.37 -13.39
N ASN A 322 9.70 -13.18 -12.98
CA ASN A 322 9.84 -14.55 -13.47
C ASN A 322 8.69 -15.48 -13.03
N TRP A 323 8.08 -15.24 -11.87
CA TRP A 323 6.90 -15.98 -11.42
C TRP A 323 5.64 -15.56 -12.22
N THR A 324 5.56 -14.29 -12.62
CA THR A 324 4.35 -13.70 -13.22
C THR A 324 4.38 -13.60 -14.75
N ARG A 325 5.55 -13.77 -15.39
CA ARG A 325 5.80 -13.62 -16.84
C ARG A 325 5.06 -14.64 -17.70
N THR A 326 4.95 -15.90 -17.28
CA THR A 326 4.31 -16.97 -18.09
C THR A 326 2.78 -16.97 -17.99
N GLY A 327 2.19 -16.03 -17.24
CA GLY A 327 0.76 -16.02 -16.96
C GLY A 327 0.29 -17.28 -16.22
N ILE A 328 -1.03 -17.40 -16.06
CA ILE A 328 -1.71 -18.60 -15.54
C ILE A 328 -1.97 -19.56 -16.72
N ARG A 329 -1.04 -19.68 -17.68
CA ARG A 329 -1.26 -20.49 -18.91
C ARG A 329 -1.29 -22.00 -18.65
N ASN A 330 -0.83 -22.46 -17.49
CA ASN A 330 -0.78 -23.89 -17.17
C ASN A 330 -2.01 -24.36 -16.37
N PHE A 331 -3.07 -23.56 -16.29
CA PHE A 331 -4.29 -23.90 -15.56
C PHE A 331 -5.50 -23.89 -16.50
N GLY A 332 -5.57 -24.92 -17.35
CA GLY A 332 -6.74 -25.22 -18.18
C GLY A 332 -6.77 -24.49 -19.52
N ASP A 333 -6.61 -25.26 -20.60
CA ASP A 333 -7.14 -24.91 -21.93
C ASP A 333 -8.66 -24.71 -21.83
N ARG A 334 -9.08 -23.49 -21.53
CA ARG A 334 -10.36 -22.90 -21.96
C ARG A 334 -10.13 -21.40 -22.11
N ASP A 335 -10.02 -20.98 -23.36
CA ASP A 335 -10.20 -19.64 -23.93
C ASP A 335 -10.22 -18.46 -22.94
N GLY A 336 -9.14 -17.67 -22.97
CA GLY A 336 -9.15 -16.28 -22.52
C GLY A 336 -7.93 -15.87 -21.68
N ASP A 337 -7.12 -14.96 -22.22
CA ASP A 337 -6.08 -14.22 -21.48
C ASP A 337 -6.62 -13.44 -20.24
N GLY A 338 -7.95 -13.33 -20.11
CA GLY A 338 -8.68 -12.62 -19.06
C GLY A 338 -8.48 -13.16 -17.64
N ALA A 339 -8.18 -14.46 -17.47
CA ALA A 339 -8.01 -15.08 -16.15
C ALA A 339 -6.75 -14.59 -15.40
N SER A 340 -5.85 -13.85 -16.07
CA SER A 340 -4.57 -13.39 -15.51
C SER A 340 -4.53 -11.91 -15.07
N SER A 341 -5.64 -11.19 -15.24
CA SER A 341 -5.75 -9.77 -14.88
C SER A 341 -6.30 -9.59 -13.46
N ASP A 342 -5.83 -8.53 -12.77
CA ASP A 342 -6.45 -8.04 -11.53
C ASP A 342 -7.88 -7.50 -11.77
N HIS A 343 -8.23 -7.31 -13.03
CA HIS A 343 -9.52 -6.84 -13.53
C HIS A 343 -10.14 -7.87 -14.49
N GLU A 344 -10.08 -9.15 -14.11
CA GLU A 344 -10.73 -10.26 -14.81
C GLU A 344 -12.20 -9.95 -15.14
N GLU A 345 -12.90 -9.22 -14.25
CA GLU A 345 -14.28 -8.76 -14.43
C GLU A 345 -14.49 -7.75 -15.57
N LEU A 346 -13.44 -7.05 -16.02
CA LEU A 346 -13.48 -6.06 -17.11
C LEU A 346 -13.08 -6.65 -18.46
N LEU A 347 -12.25 -7.71 -18.46
CA LEU A 347 -11.67 -8.31 -19.67
C LEU A 347 -12.40 -9.57 -20.16
N ALA A 348 -13.43 -10.03 -19.44
CA ALA A 348 -14.23 -11.17 -19.86
C ALA A 348 -15.07 -10.82 -21.11
N SER A 349 -14.61 -11.21 -22.30
CA SER A 349 -15.45 -11.37 -23.49
C SER A 349 -16.07 -12.77 -23.45
N VAL A 350 -17.40 -12.87 -23.33
CA VAL A 350 -18.10 -14.16 -23.34
C VAL A 350 -18.88 -14.29 -24.65
N PRO A 351 -18.74 -15.40 -25.40
CA PRO A 351 -19.55 -15.66 -26.59
C PRO A 351 -21.03 -15.80 -26.22
N ASP A 352 -21.91 -15.36 -27.11
CA ASP A 352 -23.36 -15.40 -26.95
C ASP A 352 -23.86 -16.85 -26.82
N ILE A 353 -24.02 -17.32 -25.58
CA ILE A 353 -24.86 -18.47 -25.32
C ILE A 353 -26.29 -17.93 -25.19
N GLU A 354 -27.06 -18.07 -26.27
CA GLU A 354 -28.50 -17.85 -26.27
C GLU A 354 -29.15 -18.74 -25.21
N VAL A 355 -29.52 -18.15 -24.07
CA VAL A 355 -30.40 -18.80 -23.10
C VAL A 355 -31.83 -18.57 -23.58
N GLN A 356 -32.27 -19.38 -24.55
CA GLN A 356 -33.70 -19.54 -24.85
C GLN A 356 -34.33 -20.36 -23.73
N GLY A 357 -34.91 -19.67 -22.75
CA GLY A 357 -35.81 -20.25 -21.76
C GLY A 357 -37.11 -19.42 -21.74
N PRO A 358 -38.30 -20.02 -21.91
CA PRO A 358 -39.56 -19.31 -21.80
C PRO A 358 -39.82 -19.06 -20.32
N ASN A 359 -39.65 -17.81 -19.88
CA ASN A 359 -40.18 -17.16 -18.66
C ASN A 359 -39.19 -16.08 -18.19
N SER A 360 -39.14 -14.98 -18.94
CA SER A 360 -38.50 -13.75 -18.47
C SER A 360 -39.39 -13.08 -17.42
N PHE A 361 -39.26 -13.49 -16.16
CA PHE A 361 -39.78 -12.70 -15.04
C PHE A 361 -39.13 -11.31 -15.06
N PRO A 362 -39.85 -10.22 -14.71
CA PRO A 362 -39.24 -8.90 -14.56
C PRO A 362 -38.27 -8.97 -13.38
N LEU A 363 -37.00 -9.04 -13.71
CA LEU A 363 -35.93 -9.27 -12.77
C LEU A 363 -35.54 -7.93 -12.13
N GLN A 364 -35.84 -7.81 -10.84
CA GLN A 364 -35.55 -6.63 -10.03
C GLN A 364 -34.09 -6.21 -10.15
N ARG A 365 -33.86 -4.89 -10.23
CA ARG A 365 -32.55 -4.26 -10.28
C ARG A 365 -31.70 -4.77 -9.13
N ILE A 366 -30.77 -5.70 -9.41
CA ILE A 366 -29.67 -6.01 -8.49
C ILE A 366 -28.96 -4.65 -8.18
N THR A 367 -28.24 -4.50 -7.09
CA THR A 367 -27.44 -3.28 -6.84
C THR A 367 -25.98 -3.68 -6.73
N SER A 368 -25.06 -2.75 -6.98
CA SER A 368 -23.62 -2.96 -6.76
C SER A 368 -23.32 -3.50 -5.35
N GLN A 369 -24.15 -3.14 -4.37
CA GLN A 369 -24.09 -3.59 -2.99
C GLN A 369 -24.42 -5.09 -2.82
N LEU A 370 -25.43 -5.59 -3.53
CA LEU A 370 -25.77 -7.02 -3.53
C LEU A 370 -24.67 -7.85 -4.20
N LEU A 371 -24.04 -7.31 -5.24
CA LEU A 371 -22.89 -7.92 -5.91
C LEU A 371 -21.69 -8.03 -4.96
N ASP A 372 -21.38 -6.96 -4.22
CA ASP A 372 -20.30 -6.98 -3.24
C ASP A 372 -20.55 -8.03 -2.15
N ARG A 373 -21.78 -8.12 -1.61
CA ARG A 373 -22.13 -9.18 -0.65
C ARG A 373 -21.94 -10.59 -1.22
N GLN A 374 -22.34 -10.82 -2.46
CA GLN A 374 -22.20 -12.13 -3.11
C GLN A 374 -20.73 -12.47 -3.41
N LYS A 375 -19.93 -11.52 -3.88
CA LYS A 375 -18.49 -11.75 -4.08
C LYS A 375 -17.78 -12.05 -2.76
N ILE A 376 -18.10 -11.29 -1.70
CA ILE A 376 -17.50 -11.49 -0.38
C ILE A 376 -17.94 -12.83 0.23
N SER A 377 -19.20 -13.23 0.08
CA SER A 377 -19.67 -14.52 0.60
C SER A 377 -18.96 -15.69 -0.09
N VAL A 378 -18.63 -15.55 -1.37
CA VAL A 378 -17.85 -16.54 -2.11
C VAL A 378 -16.40 -16.62 -1.64
N ILE A 379 -15.78 -15.52 -1.20
CA ILE A 379 -14.40 -15.51 -0.65
C ILE A 379 -14.31 -16.33 0.64
N PHE A 380 -15.31 -16.21 1.52
CA PHE A 380 -15.33 -16.90 2.81
C PHE A 380 -15.92 -18.31 2.75
N ARG A 381 -16.47 -18.70 1.59
CA ARG A 381 -17.04 -20.02 1.36
C ARG A 381 -15.99 -20.99 0.82
N ARG A 382 -15.81 -22.13 1.51
CA ARG A 382 -15.08 -23.28 0.95
C ARG A 382 -16.00 -24.09 0.03
N PRO A 383 -15.51 -24.58 -1.13
CA PRO A 383 -16.32 -25.45 -1.99
C PRO A 383 -16.66 -26.75 -1.25
N GLY A 384 -17.95 -26.95 -0.95
CA GLY A 384 -18.48 -28.16 -0.30
C GLY A 384 -18.94 -27.99 1.16
N GLU A 385 -18.67 -26.86 1.82
CA GLU A 385 -19.04 -26.64 3.22
C GLU A 385 -20.39 -25.90 3.35
N LYS A 386 -21.23 -26.28 4.31
CA LYS A 386 -22.48 -25.56 4.64
C LYS A 386 -22.15 -24.24 5.33
N GLU A 387 -23.00 -23.22 5.15
CA GLU A 387 -22.82 -21.90 5.78
C GLU A 387 -22.69 -22.06 7.30
N THR A 388 -21.53 -21.67 7.82
CA THR A 388 -21.31 -21.55 9.26
C THR A 388 -21.59 -20.10 9.66
N THR A 389 -22.20 -19.91 10.83
CA THR A 389 -22.56 -18.57 11.36
C THR A 389 -21.37 -17.60 11.44
N THR A 390 -20.13 -18.11 11.48
CA THR A 390 -18.89 -17.33 11.47
C THR A 390 -18.57 -16.76 10.08
N THR A 391 -18.74 -17.53 9.01
CA THR A 391 -18.47 -17.09 7.62
C THR A 391 -19.45 -16.02 7.14
N GLU A 392 -20.73 -16.13 7.52
CA GLU A 392 -21.73 -15.09 7.29
C GLU A 392 -21.42 -13.81 8.06
N GLY A 393 -21.01 -13.95 9.33
CA GLY A 393 -20.56 -12.82 10.15
C GLY A 393 -19.39 -12.07 9.51
N LEU A 394 -18.38 -12.80 9.05
CA LEU A 394 -17.19 -12.22 8.41
C LEU A 394 -17.52 -11.53 7.07
N THR A 395 -18.46 -12.11 6.31
CA THR A 395 -19.01 -11.50 5.08
C THR A 395 -19.70 -10.18 5.39
N ALA A 396 -20.58 -10.16 6.40
CA ALA A 396 -21.31 -8.97 6.81
C ALA A 396 -20.37 -7.87 7.33
N ILE A 397 -19.35 -8.23 8.12
CA ILE A 397 -18.33 -7.31 8.62
C ILE A 397 -17.53 -6.69 7.47
N THR A 398 -17.06 -7.51 6.53
CA THR A 398 -16.28 -7.04 5.39
C THR A 398 -17.10 -6.11 4.50
N PHE A 399 -18.36 -6.46 4.24
CA PHE A 399 -19.28 -5.60 3.50
C PHE A 399 -19.55 -4.28 4.24
N PHE A 400 -19.73 -4.31 5.56
CA PHE A 400 -19.91 -3.10 6.36
C PHE A 400 -18.72 -2.14 6.22
N PHE A 401 -17.49 -2.64 6.37
CA PHE A 401 -16.28 -1.82 6.18
C PHE A 401 -16.14 -1.30 4.74
N LEU A 402 -16.46 -2.11 3.74
CA LEU A 402 -16.42 -1.69 2.33
C LEU A 402 -17.44 -0.59 2.03
N HIS A 403 -18.67 -0.76 2.52
CA HIS A 403 -19.77 0.19 2.32
C HIS A 403 -19.50 1.52 3.04
N HIS A 404 -18.93 1.48 4.24
CA HIS A 404 -18.60 2.65 5.06
C HIS A 404 -17.16 3.14 4.90
N SER A 405 -16.46 2.69 3.85
CA SER A 405 -15.07 3.07 3.58
C SER A 405 -14.85 4.59 3.47
N TYR A 406 -15.88 5.35 3.08
CA TYR A 406 -15.83 6.82 2.97
C TYR A 406 -15.56 7.49 4.33
N VAL A 407 -15.95 6.87 5.44
CA VAL A 407 -15.66 7.36 6.79
C VAL A 407 -14.16 7.34 7.05
N PHE A 408 -13.44 6.32 6.57
CA PHE A 408 -11.98 6.27 6.70
C PHE A 408 -11.29 7.37 5.90
N GLN A 409 -11.82 7.75 4.73
CA GLN A 409 -11.31 8.91 3.97
C GLN A 409 -11.54 10.22 4.75
N LEU A 410 -12.72 10.41 5.32
CA LEU A 410 -13.05 11.59 6.13
C LEU A 410 -12.19 11.69 7.40
N ILE A 411 -11.91 10.56 8.05
CA ILE A 411 -10.99 10.53 9.19
C ILE A 411 -9.57 10.82 8.72
N ALA A 412 -9.12 10.22 7.62
CA ALA A 412 -7.76 10.42 7.13
C ALA A 412 -7.49 11.88 6.75
N MET A 413 -8.43 12.57 6.11
CA MET A 413 -8.29 13.99 5.77
C MET A 413 -8.27 14.90 7.01
N MET A 414 -9.07 14.59 8.04
CA MET A 414 -9.02 15.31 9.32
C MET A 414 -7.67 15.07 10.02
N THR A 415 -7.23 13.82 10.13
CA THR A 415 -5.93 13.46 10.72
C THR A 415 -4.78 14.13 9.99
N TRP A 416 -4.79 14.17 8.66
CA TRP A 416 -3.78 14.88 7.88
C TRP A 416 -3.72 16.37 8.24
N ALA A 417 -4.87 17.04 8.28
CA ALA A 417 -4.94 18.46 8.57
C ALA A 417 -4.33 18.82 9.94
N LEU A 418 -4.51 17.95 10.93
CA LEU A 418 -4.04 18.14 12.30
C LEU A 418 -2.58 17.79 12.50
N LEU A 419 -2.12 16.68 11.90
CA LEU A 419 -0.72 16.26 12.00
C LEU A 419 0.22 17.24 11.28
N TYR A 420 -0.27 17.89 10.22
CA TYR A 420 0.49 18.85 9.42
C TYR A 420 -0.30 20.15 9.29
N HIS A 421 -0.11 21.03 10.27
CA HIS A 421 -0.72 22.36 10.26
C HIS A 421 -0.29 23.13 9.00
N SER A 422 -1.27 23.46 8.16
CA SER A 422 -1.04 24.01 6.82
C SER A 422 -2.32 24.59 6.23
N VAL A 423 -2.20 25.56 5.32
CA VAL A 423 -3.37 26.04 4.54
C VAL A 423 -3.99 24.90 3.73
N PHE A 424 -3.19 23.96 3.25
CA PHE A 424 -3.70 22.77 2.55
C PHE A 424 -4.48 21.81 3.46
N GLY A 425 -4.04 21.70 4.73
CA GLY A 425 -4.77 21.00 5.78
C GLY A 425 -6.07 21.69 6.16
N LEU A 426 -6.10 23.03 6.17
CA LEU A 426 -7.33 23.81 6.38
C LEU A 426 -8.42 23.45 5.36
N ILE A 427 -8.05 23.30 4.08
CA ILE A 427 -8.97 22.88 3.02
C ILE A 427 -9.54 21.49 3.31
N PHE A 428 -8.72 20.53 3.77
CA PHE A 428 -9.20 19.23 4.21
C PHE A 428 -10.13 19.32 5.41
N LEU A 429 -9.77 20.09 6.43
CA LEU A 429 -10.60 20.22 7.62
C LEU A 429 -11.98 20.81 7.30
N PHE A 430 -12.01 21.89 6.53
CA PHE A 430 -13.23 22.54 6.08
C PHE A 430 -14.12 21.60 5.25
N LEU A 431 -13.52 20.91 4.27
CA LEU A 431 -14.26 19.96 3.44
C LEU A 431 -14.78 18.76 4.25
N ALA A 432 -14.01 18.28 5.23
CA ALA A 432 -14.43 17.19 6.11
C ALA A 432 -15.66 17.60 6.91
N CYS A 433 -15.64 18.80 7.52
CA CYS A 433 -16.77 19.35 8.28
C CYS A 433 -18.03 19.45 7.40
N ILE A 434 -17.91 19.96 6.17
CA ILE A 434 -19.04 20.03 5.22
C ILE A 434 -19.55 18.62 4.86
N LEU A 435 -18.67 17.72 4.43
CA LEU A 435 -19.04 16.37 4.01
C LEU A 435 -19.69 15.57 5.15
N TRP A 436 -19.26 15.81 6.39
CA TRP A 436 -19.87 15.22 7.56
C TRP A 436 -21.29 15.76 7.79
N ALA A 437 -21.52 17.07 7.63
CA ALA A 437 -22.81 17.72 7.85
C ALA A 437 -23.88 17.37 6.80
N LEU A 438 -23.50 16.87 5.61
CA LEU A 438 -24.43 16.47 4.57
C LEU A 438 -25.16 15.15 4.90
N ARG A 439 -26.48 15.12 4.62
CA ARG A 439 -27.36 13.94 4.82
C ARG A 439 -26.83 12.68 4.12
N ASP A 440 -26.43 12.79 2.85
CA ASP A 440 -25.90 11.68 2.04
C ASP A 440 -24.38 11.77 1.84
N SER A 441 -23.62 11.81 2.94
CA SER A 441 -22.15 11.95 2.88
C SER A 441 -21.43 10.96 1.96
N ARG A 442 -21.86 9.69 1.88
CA ARG A 442 -21.30 8.70 0.95
C ARG A 442 -21.36 9.15 -0.50
N LYS A 443 -22.54 9.62 -0.94
CA LYS A 443 -22.78 10.05 -2.32
C LYS A 443 -21.95 11.28 -2.68
N TRP A 444 -21.81 12.22 -1.73
CA TRP A 444 -20.99 13.41 -1.92
C TRP A 444 -19.49 13.11 -1.93
N CYS A 445 -19.00 12.25 -1.03
CA CYS A 445 -17.61 11.78 -1.04
C CYS A 445 -17.27 11.12 -2.39
N PHE A 446 -18.18 10.30 -2.93
CA PHE A 446 -17.99 9.65 -4.23
C PHE A 446 -17.95 10.66 -5.38
N ARG A 447 -18.86 11.64 -5.40
CA ARG A 447 -18.89 12.68 -6.44
C ARG A 447 -17.63 13.55 -6.45
N ILE A 448 -17.10 13.87 -5.28
CA ILE A 448 -15.93 14.74 -5.11
C ILE A 448 -14.60 13.95 -5.17
N SER A 449 -14.65 12.61 -5.10
CA SER A 449 -13.47 11.73 -5.06
C SER A 449 -12.38 11.97 -6.13
N PRO A 450 -12.66 12.21 -7.43
CA PRO A 450 -11.59 12.41 -8.41
C PRO A 450 -10.82 13.71 -8.17
N ILE A 451 -11.51 14.79 -7.81
CA ILE A 451 -10.89 16.09 -7.51
C ILE A 451 -10.02 15.97 -6.26
N MET A 452 -10.52 15.26 -5.24
CA MET A 452 -9.79 15.05 -4.00
C MET A 452 -8.55 14.19 -4.18
N LEU A 453 -8.63 13.15 -5.00
CA LEU A 453 -7.45 12.34 -5.28
C LEU A 453 -6.37 13.16 -6.00
N ALA A 454 -6.75 13.92 -7.04
CA ALA A 454 -5.82 14.80 -7.75
C ALA A 454 -5.16 15.82 -6.80
N TYR A 455 -5.93 16.40 -5.88
CA TYR A 455 -5.41 17.30 -4.86
C TYR A 455 -4.40 16.61 -3.93
N VAL A 456 -4.72 15.41 -3.42
CA VAL A 456 -3.82 14.62 -2.56
C VAL A 456 -2.53 14.24 -3.29
N GLU A 457 -2.62 13.82 -4.56
CA GLU A 457 -1.45 13.49 -5.38
C GLU A 457 -0.54 14.70 -5.56
N ILE A 458 -1.09 15.87 -5.89
CA ILE A 458 -0.33 17.12 -6.01
C ILE A 458 0.38 17.44 -4.69
N LEU A 459 -0.31 17.33 -3.55
CA LEU A 459 0.30 17.56 -2.24
C LEU A 459 1.42 16.57 -1.92
N LEU A 460 1.27 15.30 -2.29
CA LEU A 460 2.31 14.28 -2.12
C LEU A 460 3.54 14.58 -2.98
N ILE A 461 3.35 15.04 -4.21
CA ILE A 461 4.45 15.42 -5.11
C ILE A 461 5.19 16.64 -4.55
N PHE A 462 4.48 17.68 -4.13
CA PHE A 462 5.12 18.83 -3.50
C PHE A 462 5.84 18.44 -2.22
N GLN A 463 5.22 17.64 -1.35
CA GLN A 463 5.88 17.15 -0.15
C GLN A 463 7.17 16.37 -0.48
N TYR A 464 7.16 15.57 -1.54
CA TYR A 464 8.36 14.87 -2.00
C TYR A 464 9.49 15.84 -2.35
N ILE A 465 9.19 16.87 -3.14
CA ILE A 465 10.17 17.90 -3.52
C ILE A 465 10.73 18.62 -2.28
N TYR A 466 9.88 19.00 -1.32
CA TYR A 466 10.30 19.66 -0.07
C TYR A 466 11.06 18.74 0.90
N SER A 467 10.98 17.42 0.71
CA SER A 467 11.70 16.43 1.51
C SER A 467 13.09 16.09 0.98
N LEU A 468 13.46 16.62 -0.20
CA LEU A 468 14.81 16.49 -0.74
C LEU A 468 15.83 17.15 0.18
N ASP A 469 17.04 16.61 0.21
CA ASP A 469 18.14 17.06 1.07
C ASP A 469 18.71 18.40 0.58
N LEU A 470 17.96 19.48 0.80
CA LEU A 470 18.26 20.87 0.45
C LEU A 470 18.72 21.62 1.71
N ILE A 471 19.83 22.36 1.65
CA ILE A 471 20.33 23.10 2.81
C ILE A 471 19.49 24.37 2.99
N ALA A 472 18.80 24.47 4.13
CA ALA A 472 18.03 25.64 4.53
C ALA A 472 18.92 26.91 4.56
N GLY A 473 18.46 27.99 3.92
CA GLY A 473 19.15 29.29 3.92
C GLY A 473 20.18 29.54 2.81
N LYS A 474 20.69 28.49 2.14
CA LYS A 474 21.59 28.65 0.97
C LYS A 474 20.89 28.42 -0.36
N GLU A 475 19.95 27.48 -0.42
CA GLU A 475 19.36 26.99 -1.68
C GLU A 475 17.84 27.22 -1.77
N LEU A 476 17.14 27.35 -0.65
CA LEU A 476 15.77 27.86 -0.59
C LEU A 476 15.71 29.16 0.20
N PRO A 477 15.04 30.21 -0.32
CA PRO A 477 14.79 31.41 0.46
C PRO A 477 13.80 31.07 1.58
N VAL A 478 14.21 31.34 2.82
CA VAL A 478 13.37 31.22 4.01
C VAL A 478 12.41 32.42 4.01
N TYR A 479 11.37 32.35 3.19
CA TYR A 479 10.28 33.31 3.25
C TYR A 479 9.27 32.84 4.30
N SER A 480 8.93 33.71 5.26
CA SER A 480 7.91 33.47 6.29
C SER A 480 6.54 33.07 5.70
N GLY A 481 6.28 33.36 4.41
CA GLY A 481 5.09 32.91 3.69
C GLY A 481 5.07 31.40 3.33
N LEU A 482 6.23 30.76 3.16
CA LEU A 482 6.30 29.30 2.89
C LEU A 482 5.91 28.47 4.12
N GLU A 483 6.15 29.02 5.31
CA GLU A 483 5.77 28.41 6.59
C GLU A 483 4.23 28.37 6.76
N ILE A 484 3.53 29.42 6.31
CA ILE A 484 2.06 29.49 6.28
C ILE A 484 1.49 28.44 5.30
N ILE A 485 2.19 28.17 4.19
CA ILE A 485 1.80 27.17 3.20
C ILE A 485 1.91 25.73 3.78
N GLY A 486 2.69 25.55 4.85
CA GLY A 486 2.72 24.33 5.65
C GLY A 486 3.61 23.20 5.13
N PHE A 487 4.61 23.55 4.31
CA PHE A 487 5.74 22.65 4.04
C PHE A 487 6.82 22.89 5.09
N GLN A 488 6.69 22.22 6.24
CA GLN A 488 7.76 22.19 7.23
C GLN A 488 8.94 21.41 6.64
N GLN A 489 10.05 22.10 6.38
CA GLN A 489 11.28 21.47 5.91
C GLN A 489 11.69 20.42 6.95
N ALA A 490 11.85 19.17 6.51
CA ALA A 490 12.22 18.09 7.40
C ALA A 490 13.64 18.36 7.93
N GLY A 491 13.76 18.70 9.22
CA GLY A 491 15.06 19.00 9.85
C GLY A 491 16.06 17.83 9.86
N SER A 492 15.61 16.62 9.51
CA SER A 492 16.45 15.43 9.36
C SER A 492 15.90 14.47 8.30
N ARG A 493 16.77 13.64 7.71
CA ARG A 493 16.38 12.62 6.71
C ARG A 493 15.36 11.60 7.26
N SER A 494 15.38 11.31 8.56
CA SER A 494 14.41 10.43 9.21
C SER A 494 13.04 11.08 9.36
N ALA A 495 13.00 12.38 9.66
CA ALA A 495 11.75 13.15 9.65
C ALA A 495 11.15 13.20 8.24
N ALA A 496 11.99 13.32 7.19
CA ALA A 496 11.54 13.27 5.80
C ALA A 496 10.86 11.93 5.47
N PHE A 497 11.49 10.80 5.84
CA PHE A 497 10.91 9.46 5.70
C PHE A 497 9.56 9.32 6.46
N LEU A 498 9.51 9.74 7.72
CA LEU A 498 8.29 9.63 8.53
C LEU A 498 7.15 10.50 7.99
N THR A 499 7.44 11.75 7.65
CA THR A 499 6.43 12.68 7.13
C THR A 499 5.82 12.18 5.83
N LEU A 500 6.66 11.71 4.91
CA LEU A 500 6.20 11.21 3.62
C LEU A 500 5.49 9.85 3.74
N GLY A 501 5.96 8.99 4.65
CA GLY A 501 5.33 7.70 4.96
C GLY A 501 3.92 7.85 5.56
N VAL A 502 3.77 8.71 6.57
CA VAL A 502 2.47 8.99 7.21
C VAL A 502 1.49 9.59 6.20
N LYS A 503 1.94 10.58 5.42
CA LYS A 503 1.13 11.18 4.33
C LYS A 503 0.73 10.13 3.28
N SER A 504 1.64 9.26 2.86
CA SER A 504 1.33 8.19 1.91
C SER A 504 0.28 7.21 2.46
N ILE A 505 0.35 6.83 3.74
CA ILE A 505 -0.65 5.96 4.38
C ILE A 505 -2.01 6.65 4.47
N LEU A 506 -2.05 7.91 4.89
CA LEU A 506 -3.28 8.71 4.97
C LEU A 506 -3.92 8.96 3.60
N SER A 507 -3.16 8.85 2.50
CA SER A 507 -3.70 8.97 1.14
C SER A 507 -4.43 7.71 0.64
N LEU A 508 -4.13 6.51 1.17
CA LEU A 508 -4.68 5.24 0.66
C LEU A 508 -6.21 5.19 0.59
N PRO A 509 -6.98 5.70 1.58
CA PRO A 509 -8.44 5.73 1.50
C PRO A 509 -8.97 6.52 0.29
N PHE A 510 -8.27 7.55 -0.18
CA PHE A 510 -8.70 8.33 -1.35
C PHE A 510 -8.66 7.50 -2.63
N PHE A 511 -7.60 6.72 -2.83
CA PHE A 511 -7.48 5.80 -3.97
C PHE A 511 -8.56 4.71 -3.93
N VAL A 512 -8.84 4.15 -2.75
CA VAL A 512 -9.91 3.16 -2.56
C VAL A 512 -11.26 3.76 -2.90
N ILE A 513 -11.57 4.97 -2.44
CA ILE A 513 -12.88 5.59 -2.68
C ILE A 513 -13.08 5.95 -4.15
N LEU A 514 -12.06 6.46 -4.84
CA LEU A 514 -12.16 6.68 -6.28
C LEU A 514 -12.45 5.36 -7.02
N ARG A 515 -11.76 4.28 -6.65
CA ARG A 515 -12.00 2.96 -7.24
C ARG A 515 -13.42 2.48 -6.99
N LEU A 516 -13.92 2.61 -5.76
CA LEU A 516 -15.28 2.20 -5.41
C LEU A 516 -16.32 3.03 -6.16
N PHE A 517 -16.09 4.33 -6.30
CA PHE A 517 -16.97 5.23 -7.09
C PHE A 517 -17.00 4.84 -8.57
N LEU A 518 -15.84 4.66 -9.21
CA LEU A 518 -15.77 4.30 -10.63
C LEU A 518 -16.33 2.90 -10.88
N ARG A 519 -16.09 1.97 -9.95
CA ARG A 519 -16.69 0.63 -9.98
C ARG A 519 -18.21 0.68 -9.87
N GLU A 520 -18.76 1.43 -8.92
CA GLU A 520 -20.21 1.59 -8.76
C GLU A 520 -20.83 2.21 -10.01
N ARG A 521 -20.23 3.28 -10.54
CA ARG A 521 -20.65 3.92 -11.78
C ARG A 521 -20.62 2.96 -12.98
N PHE A 522 -19.59 2.12 -13.08
CA PHE A 522 -19.48 1.11 -14.12
C PHE A 522 -20.59 0.07 -14.01
N TYR A 523 -20.83 -0.49 -12.82
CA TYR A 523 -21.90 -1.47 -12.61
C TYR A 523 -23.30 -0.92 -12.81
N ASP A 524 -23.52 0.35 -12.47
CA ASP A 524 -24.79 1.03 -12.71
C ASP A 524 -25.02 1.35 -14.20
N SER A 525 -23.94 1.39 -15.01
CA SER A 525 -24.03 1.59 -16.46
C SER A 525 -24.29 0.31 -17.26
N LEU A 526 -24.07 -0.87 -16.65
CA LEU A 526 -24.30 -2.16 -17.31
C LEU A 526 -25.79 -2.51 -17.38
N SER A 527 -26.19 -3.21 -18.43
CA SER A 527 -27.54 -3.77 -18.51
C SER A 527 -27.75 -4.84 -17.42
N GLU A 528 -29.00 -5.07 -17.01
CA GLU A 528 -29.33 -6.13 -16.04
C GLU A 528 -28.85 -7.51 -16.51
N HIS A 529 -28.90 -7.75 -17.81
CA HIS A 529 -28.43 -8.98 -18.44
C HIS A 529 -26.90 -9.11 -18.35
N ASP A 530 -26.15 -8.05 -18.67
CA ASP A 530 -24.68 -8.05 -18.60
C ASP A 530 -24.18 -8.17 -17.16
N ARG A 531 -24.90 -7.58 -16.20
CA ARG A 531 -24.53 -7.70 -14.80
C ARG A 531 -24.71 -9.11 -14.26
N ARG A 532 -25.78 -9.81 -14.67
CA ARG A 532 -25.98 -11.24 -14.36
C ARG A 532 -24.92 -12.11 -15.02
N LYS A 533 -24.57 -11.84 -16.28
CA LYS A 533 -23.49 -12.54 -16.99
C LYS A 533 -22.16 -12.42 -16.25
N ARG A 534 -21.85 -11.23 -15.73
CA ARG A 534 -20.63 -10.99 -14.91
C ARG A 534 -20.72 -11.50 -13.48
N LEU A 535 -21.92 -11.85 -12.99
CA LEU A 535 -22.09 -12.54 -11.70
C LEU A 535 -21.58 -13.98 -11.76
N ASN A 536 -21.74 -14.61 -12.93
CA ASN A 536 -21.40 -16.01 -13.16
C ASN A 536 -19.93 -16.21 -13.57
N TYR A 537 -19.20 -15.14 -13.88
CA TYR A 537 -17.80 -15.19 -14.33
C TYR A 537 -16.88 -14.46 -13.36
N GLY A 538 -16.13 -15.26 -12.60
CA GLY A 538 -15.01 -14.88 -11.74
C GLY A 538 -14.30 -16.16 -11.27
N THR A 539 -13.06 -16.06 -10.79
CA THR A 539 -12.19 -17.18 -10.38
C THR A 539 -12.79 -18.15 -9.34
N PHE A 540 -14.01 -17.88 -8.85
CA PHE A 540 -14.76 -18.72 -7.95
C PHE A 540 -16.10 -19.06 -8.60
N GLY A 541 -16.15 -20.18 -9.32
CA GLY A 541 -17.36 -20.66 -9.98
C GLY A 541 -18.51 -20.87 -8.98
N THR A 542 -19.67 -20.32 -9.28
CA THR A 542 -20.93 -20.69 -8.63
C THR A 542 -21.39 -22.06 -9.14
N PRO A 543 -21.97 -22.95 -8.30
CA PRO A 543 -22.58 -24.19 -8.77
C PRO A 543 -23.75 -23.90 -9.74
N PRO A 544 -24.09 -24.84 -10.64
CA PRO A 544 -25.14 -24.65 -11.63
C PRO A 544 -26.50 -24.38 -10.96
N VAL A 545 -27.21 -23.41 -11.54
CA VAL A 545 -28.58 -22.98 -11.21
C VAL A 545 -29.56 -24.10 -11.59
N ASN A 546 -29.60 -25.18 -10.80
CA ASN A 546 -30.65 -26.20 -10.85
C ASN A 546 -31.39 -26.31 -9.51
N ARG A 547 -31.34 -25.28 -8.68
CA ARG A 547 -32.23 -25.16 -7.53
C ARG A 547 -33.11 -23.93 -7.72
N GLU A 548 -34.41 -24.20 -7.76
CA GLU A 548 -35.48 -23.23 -7.80
C GLU A 548 -35.17 -22.04 -6.88
N PRO A 549 -35.32 -20.79 -7.36
CA PRO A 549 -35.20 -19.62 -6.52
C PRO A 549 -36.45 -19.54 -5.64
N ALA A 550 -36.52 -20.35 -4.59
CA ALA A 550 -37.40 -20.06 -3.46
C ALA A 550 -36.76 -18.95 -2.63
N LEU A 551 -36.69 -17.74 -3.20
CA LEU A 551 -36.39 -16.53 -2.45
C LEU A 551 -37.66 -15.68 -2.51
N HIS A 552 -38.48 -15.83 -1.47
CA HIS A 552 -39.50 -14.87 -1.11
C HIS A 552 -38.87 -13.49 -1.07
N VAL A 553 -39.17 -12.65 -2.06
CA VAL A 553 -38.92 -11.21 -2.00
C VAL A 553 -39.85 -10.68 -0.90
N GLN A 554 -39.36 -10.71 0.34
CA GLN A 554 -39.86 -9.87 1.40
C GLN A 554 -39.06 -8.56 1.32
N ASP A 555 -39.80 -7.46 1.32
CA ASP A 555 -39.31 -6.11 1.12
C ASP A 555 -37.97 -5.79 1.79
N VAL A 556 -37.08 -5.16 1.03
CA VAL A 556 -35.71 -4.74 1.39
C VAL A 556 -35.69 -3.62 2.44
N HIS A 557 -36.79 -3.35 3.15
CA HIS A 557 -36.80 -2.37 4.24
C HIS A 557 -36.65 -2.92 5.66
N THR A 558 -36.78 -4.22 5.91
CA THR A 558 -36.44 -4.80 7.22
C THR A 558 -36.13 -6.29 7.07
N GLY A 559 -34.87 -6.66 6.88
CA GLY A 559 -34.51 -8.05 6.54
C GLY A 559 -33.14 -8.47 7.06
N THR A 560 -32.97 -8.37 8.38
CA THR A 560 -31.81 -8.87 9.12
C THR A 560 -31.92 -10.39 9.24
N GLU A 561 -31.92 -11.17 8.16
CA GLU A 561 -32.11 -12.64 8.25
C GLU A 561 -30.85 -13.47 7.96
N GLY A 562 -29.85 -12.93 7.26
CA GLY A 562 -28.57 -13.62 6.98
C GLY A 562 -27.35 -13.10 7.74
N THR A 563 -27.51 -12.48 8.92
CA THR A 563 -26.38 -11.99 9.72
C THR A 563 -26.24 -12.82 10.99
N SER A 564 -25.00 -13.18 11.37
CA SER A 564 -24.73 -13.97 12.57
C SER A 564 -25.45 -13.39 13.81
N PRO A 565 -26.00 -14.24 14.71
CA PRO A 565 -26.69 -13.79 15.91
C PRO A 565 -25.81 -12.91 16.79
N PHE A 566 -24.49 -13.15 16.78
CA PHE A 566 -23.49 -12.32 17.43
C PHE A 566 -23.48 -10.89 16.88
N PHE A 567 -23.43 -10.71 15.56
CA PHE A 567 -23.39 -9.38 14.94
C PHE A 567 -24.69 -8.59 15.21
N LYS A 568 -25.85 -9.26 15.17
CA LYS A 568 -27.12 -8.63 15.56
C LYS A 568 -27.10 -8.18 17.02
N SER A 569 -26.56 -9.02 17.92
CA SER A 569 -26.44 -8.69 19.34
C SER A 569 -25.53 -7.49 19.58
N VAL A 570 -24.34 -7.47 18.97
CA VAL A 570 -23.38 -6.36 19.06
C VAL A 570 -23.98 -5.06 18.52
N THR A 571 -24.63 -5.11 17.35
CA THR A 571 -25.28 -3.93 16.75
C THR A 571 -26.39 -3.38 17.65
N LYS A 572 -27.20 -4.27 18.23
CA LYS A 572 -28.28 -3.89 19.18
C LYS A 572 -27.71 -3.30 20.47
N PHE A 573 -26.62 -3.87 20.98
CA PHE A 573 -25.91 -3.36 22.16
C PHE A 573 -25.33 -1.95 21.89
N LEU A 574 -24.59 -1.78 20.80
CA LEU A 574 -24.04 -0.49 20.37
C LEU A 574 -25.16 0.55 20.21
N THR A 575 -26.22 0.24 19.46
CA THR A 575 -27.36 1.13 19.26
C THR A 575 -28.00 1.58 20.58
N LYS A 576 -28.08 0.69 21.58
CA LYS A 576 -28.67 1.01 22.89
C LYS A 576 -27.80 1.97 23.70
N PHE A 577 -26.47 1.80 23.67
CA PHE A 577 -25.55 2.52 24.56
C PHE A 577 -24.79 3.68 23.92
N TRP A 578 -24.80 3.81 22.58
CA TRP A 578 -24.03 4.85 21.88
C TRP A 578 -24.46 6.27 22.25
N LEU A 579 -25.74 6.50 22.52
CA LEU A 579 -26.27 7.79 23.00
C LEU A 579 -25.56 8.25 24.30
N PHE A 580 -25.32 7.32 25.23
CA PHE A 580 -24.64 7.61 26.49
C PHE A 580 -23.14 7.85 26.29
N LEU A 581 -22.52 7.12 25.36
CA LEU A 581 -21.13 7.39 24.98
C LEU A 581 -20.96 8.81 24.44
N VAL A 582 -21.88 9.26 23.59
CA VAL A 582 -21.86 10.62 23.04
C VAL A 582 -22.04 11.66 24.16
N ALA A 583 -23.00 11.46 25.05
CA ALA A 583 -23.22 12.34 26.19
C ALA A 583 -22.01 12.39 27.14
N PHE A 584 -21.34 11.25 27.34
CA PHE A 584 -20.11 11.17 28.13
C PHE A 584 -18.96 11.93 27.50
N VAL A 585 -18.71 11.76 26.20
CA VAL A 585 -17.66 12.49 25.48
C VAL A 585 -17.95 14.00 25.46
N LEU A 586 -19.23 14.39 25.34
CA LEU A 586 -19.66 15.78 25.47
C LEU A 586 -19.32 16.35 26.85
N LEU A 587 -19.58 15.60 27.92
CA LEU A 587 -19.25 16.00 29.28
C LEU A 587 -17.74 16.13 29.49
N VAL A 588 -16.93 15.19 29.00
CA VAL A 588 -15.46 15.28 29.08
C VAL A 588 -14.95 16.54 28.38
N ASN A 589 -15.52 16.88 27.23
CA ASN A 589 -15.15 18.10 26.50
C ASN A 589 -15.60 19.37 27.25
N ALA A 590 -16.75 19.33 27.94
CA ALA A 590 -17.23 20.42 28.78
C ALA A 590 -16.37 20.65 30.05
N LEU A 591 -15.74 19.59 30.56
CA LEU A 591 -14.89 19.62 31.77
C LEU A 591 -13.39 19.78 31.46
N SER A 592 -13.04 20.05 30.21
CA SER A 592 -11.64 20.19 29.80
C SER A 592 -11.01 21.42 30.47
N SER A 593 -9.78 21.25 30.98
CA SER A 593 -9.01 22.31 31.64
C SER A 593 -7.93 22.85 30.70
N PRO A 594 -7.69 24.18 30.64
CA PRO A 594 -8.33 25.26 31.41
C PRO A 594 -9.77 25.58 30.96
N PRO A 595 -10.62 26.17 31.83
CA PRO A 595 -11.98 26.54 31.47
C PRO A 595 -11.96 27.73 30.52
N VAL A 596 -12.31 27.47 29.26
CA VAL A 596 -12.38 28.47 28.17
C VAL A 596 -13.84 28.63 27.73
N ASP A 597 -14.19 29.76 27.14
CA ASP A 597 -15.60 30.09 26.85
C ASP A 597 -16.29 29.05 25.96
N TYR A 598 -15.57 28.46 24.98
CA TYR A 598 -16.17 27.42 24.14
C TYR A 598 -16.47 26.12 24.92
N THR A 599 -15.73 25.81 25.99
CA THR A 599 -16.02 24.68 26.90
C THR A 599 -17.28 24.93 27.73
N ALA A 600 -17.53 26.19 28.12
CA ALA A 600 -18.78 26.57 28.75
C ALA A 600 -19.97 26.36 27.80
N GLY A 601 -19.81 26.64 26.50
CA GLY A 601 -20.86 26.32 25.51
C GLY A 601 -21.13 24.80 25.39
N TYR A 602 -20.12 23.95 25.50
CA TYR A 602 -20.33 22.49 25.58
C TYR A 602 -21.08 22.07 26.85
N LEU A 603 -20.79 22.72 27.99
CA LEU A 603 -21.52 22.49 29.23
C LEU A 603 -23.00 22.88 29.10
N VAL A 604 -23.29 24.03 28.49
CA VAL A 604 -24.68 24.46 28.21
C VAL A 604 -25.39 23.44 27.33
N LEU A 605 -24.76 22.98 26.25
CA LEU A 605 -25.33 21.95 25.37
C LEU A 605 -25.58 20.63 26.12
N PHE A 606 -24.68 20.22 27.02
CA PHE A 606 -24.88 19.06 27.88
C PHE A 606 -26.08 19.25 28.82
N CYS A 607 -26.19 20.39 29.49
CA CYS A 607 -27.34 20.70 30.35
C CYS A 607 -28.65 20.70 29.57
N VAL A 608 -28.67 21.29 28.36
CA VAL A 608 -29.84 21.26 27.47
C VAL A 608 -30.23 19.83 27.11
N LEU A 609 -29.27 18.95 26.83
CA LEU A 609 -29.54 17.52 26.55
C LEU A 609 -30.25 16.85 27.73
N ILE A 610 -29.77 17.07 28.96
CA ILE A 610 -30.37 16.50 30.17
C ILE A 610 -31.76 17.09 30.43
N ILE A 611 -31.94 18.40 30.24
CA ILE A 611 -33.25 19.06 30.39
C ILE A 611 -34.25 18.49 29.37
N LEU A 612 -33.85 18.34 28.10
CA LEU A 612 -34.69 17.73 27.07
C LEU A 612 -35.11 16.31 27.44
N LEU A 613 -34.22 15.53 28.06
CA LEU A 613 -34.52 14.18 28.56
C LEU A 613 -35.52 14.20 29.73
N HIS A 614 -35.42 15.19 30.62
CA HIS A 614 -36.29 15.36 31.79
C HIS A 614 -37.69 15.88 31.44
N ILE A 615 -37.84 16.77 30.45
CA ILE A 615 -39.14 17.38 30.08
C ILE A 615 -40.15 16.32 29.62
N SER A 616 -39.79 15.55 28.60
CA SER A 616 -40.63 14.49 28.08
C SER A 616 -39.82 13.61 27.14
N PHE A 617 -39.89 12.31 27.38
CA PHE A 617 -39.20 11.34 26.53
C PHE A 617 -39.70 11.35 25.07
N ARG A 618 -40.99 11.66 24.85
CA ARG A 618 -41.57 11.77 23.51
C ARG A 618 -41.02 13.00 22.77
N PHE A 619 -40.88 14.12 23.47
CA PHE A 619 -40.30 15.34 22.92
C PHE A 619 -38.81 15.17 22.63
N PHE A 620 -38.06 14.58 23.57
CA PHE A 620 -36.64 14.26 23.41
C PHE A 620 -36.37 13.52 22.11
N ARG A 621 -37.08 12.42 21.83
CA ARG A 621 -36.90 11.61 20.63
C ARG A 621 -37.06 12.41 19.33
N ASN A 622 -37.98 13.36 19.30
CA ASN A 622 -38.25 14.17 18.11
C ASN A 622 -37.19 15.28 17.91
N VAL A 623 -36.63 15.81 18.99
CA VAL A 623 -35.67 16.93 18.94
C VAL A 623 -34.22 16.46 18.91
N VAL A 624 -33.92 15.23 19.35
CA VAL A 624 -32.54 14.75 19.51
C VAL A 624 -31.75 14.76 18.18
N PHE A 625 -32.42 14.56 17.04
CA PHE A 625 -31.80 14.70 15.72
C PHE A 625 -31.27 16.12 15.48
N ILE A 626 -32.09 17.13 15.80
CA ILE A 626 -31.73 18.55 15.68
C ILE A 626 -30.60 18.86 16.66
N PHE A 627 -30.67 18.35 17.89
CA PHE A 627 -29.63 18.53 18.89
C PHE A 627 -28.26 18.02 18.41
N TRP A 628 -28.18 16.79 17.89
CA TRP A 628 -26.93 16.25 17.36
C TRP A 628 -26.38 17.08 16.20
N THR A 629 -27.26 17.52 15.31
CA THR A 629 -26.89 18.37 14.16
C THR A 629 -26.32 19.72 14.63
N LEU A 630 -26.95 20.38 15.61
CA LEU A 630 -26.45 21.62 16.18
C LEU A 630 -25.11 21.43 16.91
N LEU A 631 -24.96 20.33 17.65
CA LEU A 631 -23.71 20.02 18.35
C LEU A 631 -22.53 19.82 17.38
N ILE A 632 -22.80 19.17 16.25
CA ILE A 632 -21.84 19.02 15.14
C ILE A 632 -21.43 20.37 14.57
N ILE A 633 -22.40 21.25 14.29
CA ILE A 633 -22.14 22.56 13.68
C ILE A 633 -21.31 23.41 14.64
N TYR A 634 -21.71 23.48 15.90
CA TYR A 634 -20.99 24.19 16.96
C TYR A 634 -19.54 23.69 17.07
N SER A 635 -19.35 22.37 17.13
CA SER A 635 -18.01 21.77 17.23
C SER A 635 -17.16 22.00 15.97
N SER A 636 -17.77 22.01 14.79
CA SER A 636 -17.06 22.28 13.53
C SER A 636 -16.59 23.73 13.44
N ILE A 637 -17.38 24.68 13.95
CA ILE A 637 -16.99 26.10 14.02
C ILE A 637 -15.81 26.28 14.97
N ILE A 638 -15.85 25.68 16.16
CA ILE A 638 -14.73 25.74 17.11
C ILE A 638 -13.48 25.12 16.52
N LEU A 639 -13.60 23.94 15.91
CA LEU A 639 -12.49 23.24 15.28
C LEU A 639 -11.81 24.11 14.21
N LEU A 640 -12.61 24.78 13.38
CA LEU A 640 -12.11 25.70 12.36
C LEU A 640 -11.46 26.95 12.98
N ALA A 641 -12.11 27.55 13.97
CA ALA A 641 -11.62 28.75 14.65
C ALA A 641 -10.27 28.49 15.33
N VAL A 642 -10.17 27.45 16.16
CA VAL A 642 -8.94 27.07 16.85
C VAL A 642 -7.83 26.74 15.85
N TYR A 643 -8.13 26.05 14.75
CA TYR A 643 -7.15 25.73 13.71
C TYR A 643 -6.61 26.98 12.99
N THR A 644 -7.50 27.90 12.60
CA THR A 644 -7.12 29.13 11.89
C THR A 644 -6.31 30.09 12.76
N TYR A 645 -6.54 30.07 14.07
CA TYR A 645 -5.81 30.93 15.00
C TYR A 645 -4.33 30.56 15.13
N GLN A 646 -3.95 29.32 14.79
CA GLN A 646 -2.55 28.85 14.85
C GLN A 646 -1.68 29.35 13.69
N PHE A 647 -2.22 30.11 12.74
CA PHE A 647 -1.40 30.73 11.69
C PHE A 647 -0.76 32.02 12.24
N PRO A 648 0.55 32.25 12.01
CA PRO A 648 1.31 33.31 12.68
C PRO A 648 0.81 34.74 12.40
N SER A 649 0.09 34.96 11.29
CA SER A 649 -0.48 36.27 10.93
C SER A 649 -1.90 36.49 11.46
N ILE A 650 -2.61 35.43 11.86
CA ILE A 650 -4.04 35.49 12.20
C ILE A 650 -4.28 36.15 13.57
N PRO A 651 -3.53 35.86 14.65
CA PRO A 651 -3.72 36.54 15.93
C PRO A 651 -3.66 38.07 15.80
N LYS A 652 -2.67 38.59 15.06
CA LYS A 652 -2.50 40.03 14.80
C LYS A 652 -3.69 40.60 14.01
N LEU A 653 -4.11 39.92 12.95
CA LEU A 653 -5.28 40.34 12.15
C LEU A 653 -6.57 40.44 12.99
N TRP A 654 -6.77 39.52 13.93
CA TRP A 654 -7.93 39.52 14.82
C TRP A 654 -7.84 40.67 15.84
N GLN A 655 -6.68 40.92 16.42
CA GLN A 655 -6.45 42.05 17.32
C GLN A 655 -6.74 43.39 16.61
N ASP A 656 -6.21 43.57 15.39
CA ASP A 656 -6.40 44.79 14.60
C ASP A 656 -7.88 45.04 14.21
N LYS A 657 -8.65 43.97 13.96
CA LYS A 657 -10.07 44.09 13.57
C LYS A 657 -11.03 44.22 14.73
N THR A 658 -10.73 43.60 15.86
CA THR A 658 -11.66 43.51 17.01
C THR A 658 -11.30 44.44 18.16
N ASN A 659 -10.10 45.03 18.16
CA ASN A 659 -9.54 45.80 19.27
C ASN A 659 -9.55 45.07 20.62
N LEU A 660 -9.53 43.73 20.61
CA LEU A 660 -9.45 42.88 21.81
C LEU A 660 -8.00 42.53 22.17
N THR A 661 -7.74 42.33 23.46
CA THR A 661 -6.40 41.97 23.96
C THR A 661 -6.11 40.47 23.77
N SER A 662 -4.83 40.07 23.78
CA SER A 662 -4.42 38.66 23.76
C SER A 662 -5.06 37.85 24.89
N ASP A 663 -5.27 38.47 26.04
CA ASP A 663 -5.84 37.82 27.22
C ASP A 663 -7.35 37.53 27.04
N ASP A 664 -8.06 38.37 26.29
CA ASP A 664 -9.47 38.14 25.97
C ASP A 664 -9.62 36.99 24.97
N PHE A 665 -8.71 36.87 24.00
CA PHE A 665 -8.67 35.70 23.12
C PHE A 665 -8.29 34.42 23.87
N ALA A 666 -7.40 34.50 24.86
CA ALA A 666 -7.05 33.38 25.72
C ALA A 666 -8.26 32.89 26.54
N LYS A 667 -9.14 33.79 27.02
CA LYS A 667 -10.41 33.41 27.69
C LYS A 667 -11.38 32.69 26.75
N ILE A 668 -11.47 33.15 25.50
CA ILE A 668 -12.25 32.47 24.47
C ILE A 668 -11.67 31.07 24.16
N GLY A 669 -10.38 30.86 24.44
CA GLY A 669 -9.65 29.62 24.19
C GLY A 669 -8.87 29.62 22.88
N LEU A 670 -8.72 30.79 22.26
CA LEU A 670 -7.88 31.05 21.10
C LEU A 670 -6.47 31.43 21.60
N VAL A 671 -5.64 30.42 21.79
CA VAL A 671 -4.24 30.56 22.24
C VAL A 671 -3.32 30.11 21.12
N ASP A 672 -2.23 30.84 20.90
CA ASP A 672 -1.16 30.45 19.99
C ASP A 672 -0.25 29.44 20.70
N TYR A 673 -0.18 28.22 20.18
CA TYR A 673 0.63 27.14 20.78
C TYR A 673 2.00 26.99 20.11
N GLN A 674 2.37 27.87 19.17
CA GLN A 674 3.67 27.77 18.48
C GLN A 674 4.84 28.25 19.33
N ASP A 675 4.63 29.24 20.21
CA ASP A 675 5.68 29.86 21.03
C ASP A 675 6.22 28.94 22.16
N GLU A 676 5.55 27.82 22.45
CA GLU A 676 5.84 27.00 23.64
C GLU A 676 6.60 25.67 23.37
N HIS A 677 7.17 25.47 22.18
CA HIS A 677 7.90 24.23 21.79
C HIS A 677 7.10 22.90 21.95
N SER A 678 5.78 22.96 22.13
CA SER A 678 4.93 21.79 22.39
C SER A 678 3.87 21.57 21.31
N SER A 679 4.26 21.26 20.08
CA SER A 679 3.32 20.91 18.99
C SER A 679 2.39 19.73 19.35
N SER A 680 2.78 18.89 20.31
CA SER A 680 1.96 17.80 20.85
C SER A 680 0.78 18.29 21.70
N LEU A 681 0.89 19.45 22.34
CA LEU A 681 -0.16 20.00 23.21
C LEU A 681 -1.38 20.46 22.40
N LEU A 682 -1.14 21.03 21.21
CA LEU A 682 -2.17 21.39 20.23
C LEU A 682 -2.98 20.15 19.81
N PHE A 683 -2.29 19.04 19.50
CA PHE A 683 -2.95 17.79 19.14
C PHE A 683 -3.84 17.28 20.28
N VAL A 684 -3.33 17.26 21.51
CA VAL A 684 -4.09 16.80 22.69
C VAL A 684 -5.32 17.67 22.94
N ARG A 685 -5.21 18.99 22.78
CA ARG A 685 -6.35 19.92 22.96
C ARG A 685 -7.40 19.81 21.85
N LEU A 686 -6.98 19.56 20.60
CA LEU A 686 -7.90 19.39 19.46
C LEU A 686 -8.51 17.98 19.39
N LEU A 687 -7.85 16.97 19.98
CA LEU A 687 -8.30 15.59 19.96
C LEU A 687 -9.70 15.42 20.57
N LEU A 688 -9.99 16.11 21.68
CA LEU A 688 -11.26 15.99 22.40
C LEU A 688 -12.46 16.54 21.58
N PRO A 689 -12.44 17.77 21.06
CA PRO A 689 -13.48 18.27 20.16
C PRO A 689 -13.66 17.40 18.90
N ILE A 690 -12.57 16.83 18.38
CA ILE A 690 -12.62 16.00 17.17
C ILE A 690 -13.24 14.64 17.45
N LEU A 691 -12.88 14.03 18.58
CA LEU A 691 -13.52 12.81 19.07
C LEU A 691 -15.02 13.06 19.28
N LEU A 692 -15.40 14.23 19.82
CA LEU A 692 -16.79 14.62 19.96
C LEU A 692 -17.50 14.70 18.60
N VAL A 693 -16.93 15.39 17.61
CA VAL A 693 -17.48 15.44 16.23
C VAL A 693 -17.62 14.03 15.65
N LEU A 694 -16.61 13.18 15.81
CA LEU A 694 -16.62 11.81 15.28
C LEU A 694 -17.68 10.93 15.92
N VAL A 695 -17.76 10.90 17.25
CA VAL A 695 -18.71 10.06 18.00
C VAL A 695 -20.15 10.55 17.81
N THR A 696 -20.38 11.87 17.80
CA THR A 696 -21.70 12.48 17.51
C THR A 696 -22.13 12.22 16.07
N MET A 697 -21.19 12.26 15.11
CA MET A 697 -21.48 11.91 13.72
C MET A 697 -21.80 10.44 13.53
N LEU A 698 -21.07 9.55 14.20
CA LEU A 698 -21.37 8.12 14.21
C LEU A 698 -22.78 7.87 14.79
N GLN A 699 -23.13 8.57 15.87
CA GLN A 699 -24.49 8.52 16.43
C GLN A 699 -25.53 8.93 15.39
N LEU A 700 -25.34 10.09 14.74
CA LEU A 700 -26.32 10.64 13.80
C LEU A 700 -26.52 9.74 12.58
N LYS A 701 -25.44 9.20 12.00
CA LYS A 701 -25.51 8.45 10.73
C LYS A 701 -25.81 6.96 10.88
N PHE A 702 -25.37 6.33 11.96
CA PHE A 702 -25.45 4.87 12.11
C PHE A 702 -26.47 4.44 13.15
N PHE A 703 -26.54 5.15 14.28
CA PHE A 703 -27.27 4.67 15.44
C PHE A 703 -28.58 5.42 15.70
N HIS A 704 -28.78 6.60 15.12
CA HIS A 704 -29.98 7.41 15.35
C HIS A 704 -31.27 6.73 14.89
N ASP A 705 -31.35 6.27 13.63
CA ASP A 705 -32.56 5.61 13.12
C ASP A 705 -32.84 4.27 13.83
N PRO A 706 -31.84 3.38 14.00
CA PRO A 706 -32.05 2.14 14.75
C PRO A 706 -32.44 2.37 16.22
N TRP A 707 -31.88 3.39 16.87
CA TRP A 707 -32.22 3.76 18.24
C TRP A 707 -33.65 4.29 18.32
N THR A 708 -34.04 5.17 17.40
CA THR A 708 -35.40 5.74 17.35
C THR A 708 -36.44 4.63 17.19
N LYS A 709 -36.16 3.62 16.36
CA LYS A 709 -37.01 2.42 16.20
C LYS A 709 -37.02 1.52 17.43
N LEU A 710 -35.86 1.29 18.07
CA LEU A 710 -35.74 0.44 19.26
C LEU A 710 -36.58 0.95 20.43
N VAL A 711 -36.76 2.26 20.50
CA VAL A 711 -37.37 2.95 21.64
C VAL A 711 -38.80 3.43 21.34
N GLN A 712 -39.38 3.05 20.19
CA GLN A 712 -40.79 3.23 19.90
C GLN A 712 -41.66 2.25 20.73
N THR A 713 -42.76 2.76 21.30
CA THR A 713 -43.76 1.93 21.96
C THR A 713 -44.68 1.24 20.95
N PRO A 714 -45.20 0.03 21.25
CA PRO A 714 -46.04 -0.74 20.33
C PRO A 714 -47.38 -0.07 19.95
N SER A 715 -47.88 0.89 20.74
CA SER A 715 -49.05 1.71 20.38
C SER A 715 -48.74 2.76 19.31
N GLN A 716 -47.49 3.24 19.25
CA GLN A 716 -47.04 4.23 18.27
C GLN A 716 -46.60 3.56 16.96
N SER A 717 -46.02 2.35 17.01
CA SER A 717 -45.65 1.61 15.79
C SER A 717 -46.86 1.30 14.90
N ARG A 718 -48.03 1.01 15.51
CA ARG A 718 -49.32 0.83 14.81
C ARG A 718 -49.83 2.11 14.14
N ALA A 719 -49.57 3.27 14.75
CA ALA A 719 -49.97 4.57 14.19
C ALA A 719 -49.06 5.01 13.03
N THR A 720 -47.74 4.77 13.13
CA THR A 720 -46.81 5.01 12.02
C THR A 720 -46.98 4.02 10.88
N SER A 721 -47.26 2.73 11.16
CA SER A 721 -47.54 1.77 10.09
C SER A 721 -48.82 2.12 9.34
N ALA A 722 -49.88 2.56 10.05
CA ALA A 722 -51.12 3.03 9.45
C ALA A 722 -50.91 4.25 8.54
N ALA A 723 -50.10 5.23 9.00
CA ALA A 723 -49.77 6.42 8.21
C ALA A 723 -48.85 6.13 7.00
N GLU A 724 -47.95 5.15 7.10
CA GLU A 724 -47.12 4.70 5.97
C GLU A 724 -47.95 3.99 4.90
N THR A 725 -48.90 3.12 5.29
CA THR A 725 -49.88 2.51 4.36
C THR A 725 -50.77 3.53 3.67
N GLU A 726 -51.29 4.54 4.38
CA GLU A 726 -52.06 5.63 3.76
C GLU A 726 -51.21 6.47 2.78
N SER A 727 -49.92 6.66 3.08
CA SER A 727 -49.00 7.38 2.18
C SER A 727 -48.64 6.58 0.92
N GLU A 728 -48.51 5.26 1.01
CA GLU A 728 -48.27 4.40 -0.16
C GLU A 728 -49.52 4.24 -1.01
N GLU A 729 -50.70 4.09 -0.40
CA GLU A 729 -51.98 4.11 -1.12
C GLU A 729 -52.20 5.45 -1.83
N SER A 730 -51.86 6.59 -1.21
CA SER A 730 -51.95 7.90 -1.87
C SER A 730 -51.00 8.05 -3.07
N LYS A 731 -49.81 7.41 -3.05
CA LYS A 731 -48.87 7.42 -4.18
C LYS A 731 -49.30 6.49 -5.32
N LEU A 732 -49.99 5.40 -5.00
CA LEU A 732 -50.58 4.49 -6.00
C LEU A 732 -51.79 5.12 -6.70
N PHE A 733 -52.57 5.97 -6.02
CA PHE A 733 -53.73 6.65 -6.60
C PHE A 733 -53.40 7.84 -7.53
N PHE A 734 -52.17 8.34 -7.56
CA PHE A 734 -51.76 9.50 -8.39
C PHE A 734 -50.94 9.14 -9.66
N HIS A 735 -50.91 7.88 -10.08
CA HIS A 735 -50.46 7.55 -11.43
C HIS A 735 -51.60 7.81 -12.44
N PRO A 736 -51.47 8.75 -13.39
CA PRO A 736 -52.48 8.91 -14.44
C PRO A 736 -52.49 7.66 -15.31
N VAL A 737 -53.60 6.92 -15.27
CA VAL A 737 -53.90 5.83 -16.20
C VAL A 737 -53.96 6.43 -17.61
N LEU A 738 -52.89 6.24 -18.38
CA LEU A 738 -52.89 6.47 -19.81
C LEU A 738 -53.79 5.40 -20.45
N ILE A 739 -55.04 5.79 -20.73
CA ILE A 739 -55.97 5.02 -21.57
C ILE A 739 -55.39 5.04 -23.00
N PRO A 740 -55.20 3.88 -23.66
CA PRO A 740 -54.80 3.86 -25.06
C PRO A 740 -55.97 4.35 -25.92
N ARG A 741 -55.78 5.44 -26.64
CA ARG A 741 -56.68 5.88 -27.71
C ARG A 741 -56.42 5.01 -28.93
N ASN A 742 -57.35 4.14 -29.27
CA ASN A 742 -57.48 3.60 -30.63
C ASN A 742 -57.80 4.76 -31.58
N GLY A 743 -57.05 4.83 -32.68
CA GLY A 743 -57.17 5.81 -33.77
C GLY A 743 -56.02 5.62 -34.74
#